data_AF-A0AAP6SHU1-F1
#
_entry.id   AF-A0AAP6SHU1-F1
#
_cell.length_a   1.000
_cell.length_b   1.000
_cell.length_c   1.000
_cell.angle_alpha   90.00
_cell.angle_beta   90.00
_cell.angle_gamma   90.00
#
_symmetry.space_group_name_H-M   'P 1'
#
loop_
_entity.id
_entity.type
_entity.pdbx_description
1 polymer ?
#
loop_
_entity_poly.entity_id
_entity_poly.type
_entity_poly.pdbx_seq_one_letter_code
_entity_poly.pdbx_strand_id
1 'polypeptide(L)'
;MKHMLTLWLVMAIAGVQAASQTPDTVPPITPEGFVTPGGAMGRPPRPDRPTVGLVLSGGGAKGIAHIGMIQALEDAGIPIDYITGTSMGAIVGGLYASGYSPAEMIELIASRDFSYWSTGRIDPADTYYFTSRRDTPSFVTFNLGKDSTQITSVLPVSLINPIPMNYAFFQLFSPYTLQCGGDFNKLFVPYRCVTSDVYAKHKVVLGRGPLGDAVRMSMSFPMVFEPIQLDGVPMYDGGIYDNYPVDVMMEEFAPDAVIGVNVASGKTAPDSRNMMDQLEEMIMQPNDYPFPADKGISIRIDLDEFGLLAFDRYREIYDIGYRRGLEMMDSIKAKIPERTDRRTVESARARFKSRTPQVRIGKVTVSGGKAVENAYLQSFFGHRHEGDSTLGLRQGRDAYYRAATATGIQNFVPTPWFNVRDSLVNLDFKAVIKDPFTVGVGGYISSSTNSLLFFNAGYNRLSFKTLKANVNAWLGQSYMAAEGDFSYFFDTSRPSALVARVVTSRQKYHESEKLFYQIHEPDFIVKSETFARLFYTTAPSMRSQLTAGAGYGHLTDKFHSELLGSGDLSGRNKGISDLGEIFASWELNTLDNQLNPTSGIDLRSEVLGATGRYRYRADSDGDHSYSRNLRWLQLSASVADYLVLDKAFSLGLLGNALLSTRKLLPTYDASIVAAEAFHPTPSSYNYFNTKLRANSFLAAGVAPVWKISGSFQLRGSFHCFLPVRKIVYDSGRAAYGKWFHDPEFFGEIQAVLALPFGSISAYGNYTPAHDSNWNFGISIGAFILAPRFLK
;
A
#
# COMPACT_ATOMS: atom_id res chain seq x y z
N MET A 1 68.40 -34.80 -19.57
CA MET A 1 68.48 -34.66 -18.10
C MET A 1 69.30 -33.45 -17.60
N LYS A 2 69.43 -32.34 -18.34
CA LYS A 2 70.02 -31.07 -17.83
C LYS A 2 69.21 -29.80 -18.15
N HIS A 3 67.96 -29.93 -18.62
CA HIS A 3 67.08 -28.79 -18.91
C HIS A 3 65.75 -28.81 -18.14
N MET A 4 65.48 -29.84 -17.32
CA MET A 4 64.29 -29.90 -16.45
C MET A 4 64.53 -29.41 -15.01
N LEU A 5 65.79 -29.28 -14.56
CA LEU A 5 66.09 -28.83 -13.21
C LEU A 5 66.19 -27.30 -13.07
N THR A 6 66.38 -26.55 -14.15
CA THR A 6 66.49 -25.09 -14.11
C THR A 6 65.12 -24.40 -14.06
N LEU A 7 64.03 -25.09 -14.45
CA LEU A 7 62.68 -24.52 -14.43
C LEU A 7 62.01 -24.60 -13.05
N TRP A 8 62.45 -25.53 -12.19
CA TRP A 8 61.91 -25.68 -10.83
C TRP A 8 62.50 -24.67 -9.83
N LEU A 9 63.71 -24.17 -10.05
CA LEU A 9 64.37 -23.24 -9.13
C LEU A 9 63.93 -21.76 -9.33
N VAL A 10 63.38 -21.42 -10.50
CA VAL A 10 62.87 -20.06 -10.78
C VAL A 10 61.43 -19.87 -10.30
N MET A 11 60.65 -20.95 -10.14
CA MET A 11 59.31 -20.87 -9.52
C MET A 11 59.35 -20.82 -7.99
N ALA A 12 60.47 -21.18 -7.35
CA ALA A 12 60.59 -21.20 -5.89
C ALA A 12 60.98 -19.84 -5.27
N ILE A 13 61.26 -18.80 -6.08
CA ILE A 13 61.64 -17.46 -5.60
C ILE A 13 60.59 -16.37 -5.93
N ALA A 14 59.52 -16.71 -6.66
CA ALA A 14 58.37 -15.82 -6.88
C ALA A 14 57.26 -15.98 -5.81
N GLY A 15 57.59 -16.54 -4.65
CA GLY A 15 56.68 -16.80 -3.52
C GLY A 15 56.67 -15.73 -2.44
N VAL A 16 57.11 -14.50 -2.73
CA VAL A 16 57.10 -13.37 -1.79
C VAL A 16 56.61 -12.12 -2.52
N GLN A 17 55.61 -11.45 -1.93
CA GLN A 17 54.96 -10.20 -2.36
C GLN A 17 53.90 -10.31 -3.48
N ALA A 18 52.82 -11.05 -3.22
CA ALA A 18 51.49 -10.54 -3.55
C ALA A 18 50.92 -9.89 -2.27
N ALA A 19 51.06 -8.58 -2.16
CA ALA A 19 50.31 -7.81 -1.17
C ALA A 19 48.82 -8.11 -1.37
N SER A 20 48.16 -8.50 -0.28
CA SER A 20 46.71 -8.74 -0.22
C SER A 20 45.95 -7.49 -0.66
N GLN A 21 45.56 -7.43 -1.93
CA GLN A 21 44.53 -6.51 -2.38
C GLN A 21 43.21 -7.03 -1.81
N THR A 22 42.63 -6.29 -0.86
CA THR A 22 41.21 -6.44 -0.52
C THR A 22 40.41 -6.32 -1.81
N PRO A 23 39.50 -7.26 -2.14
CA PRO A 23 38.69 -7.12 -3.34
C PRO A 23 37.92 -5.79 -3.28
N ASP A 24 38.01 -5.00 -4.35
CA ASP A 24 37.35 -3.69 -4.50
C ASP A 24 35.80 -3.80 -4.49
N THR A 25 35.27 -5.02 -4.50
CA THR A 25 33.85 -5.35 -4.51
C THR A 25 33.48 -6.30 -3.37
N VAL A 26 32.28 -6.14 -2.82
CA VAL A 26 31.72 -7.11 -1.87
C VAL A 26 31.43 -8.43 -2.60
N PRO A 27 31.96 -9.58 -2.15
CA PRO A 27 31.70 -10.86 -2.80
C PRO A 27 30.21 -11.25 -2.68
N PRO A 28 29.63 -11.90 -3.72
CA PRO A 28 28.29 -12.47 -3.63
C PRO A 28 28.24 -13.57 -2.55
N ILE A 29 27.07 -13.77 -1.95
CA ILE A 29 26.82 -14.84 -0.98
C ILE A 29 26.41 -16.10 -1.76
N THR A 30 26.97 -17.27 -1.43
CA THR A 30 26.61 -18.57 -2.04
C THR A 30 25.54 -19.33 -1.23
N PRO A 31 24.81 -20.34 -1.77
CA PRO A 31 23.76 -21.08 -1.06
C PRO A 31 24.27 -21.83 0.17
N GLU A 32 25.52 -22.30 0.12
CA GLU A 32 26.21 -22.87 1.27
C GLU A 32 26.57 -21.79 2.33
N GLY A 33 26.17 -20.52 2.14
CA GLY A 33 26.77 -19.37 2.81
C GLY A 33 28.26 -19.26 2.47
N PHE A 34 29.04 -18.63 3.34
CA PHE A 34 30.52 -18.77 3.30
C PHE A 34 30.98 -20.07 3.97
N VAL A 35 30.19 -21.15 3.95
CA VAL A 35 30.68 -22.48 4.33
C VAL A 35 31.58 -22.97 3.20
N THR A 36 32.82 -22.52 3.21
CA THR A 36 33.85 -23.40 2.66
C THR A 36 33.89 -24.63 3.56
N PRO A 37 33.86 -25.86 3.01
CA PRO A 37 34.28 -27.03 3.76
C PRO A 37 35.70 -26.78 4.30
N GLY A 38 35.82 -26.39 5.57
CA GLY A 38 37.10 -26.15 6.24
C GLY A 38 37.66 -24.72 6.27
N GLY A 39 36.92 -23.65 5.91
CA GLY A 39 37.40 -22.27 6.07
C GLY A 39 36.51 -21.46 7.01
N ALA A 40 36.97 -21.27 8.26
CA ALA A 40 36.30 -20.40 9.22
C ALA A 40 36.13 -18.97 8.67
N MET A 41 35.03 -18.27 9.00
CA MET A 41 34.76 -16.87 8.59
C MET A 41 35.78 -15.84 9.12
N GLY A 42 36.86 -16.30 9.77
CA GLY A 42 37.83 -15.52 10.51
C GLY A 42 37.21 -15.02 11.81
N ARG A 43 37.87 -15.29 12.95
CA ARG A 43 37.45 -14.68 14.23
C ARG A 43 37.83 -13.20 14.23
N PRO A 44 36.93 -12.30 14.66
CA PRO A 44 37.30 -10.91 14.86
C PRO A 44 38.40 -10.77 15.92
N PRO A 45 39.20 -9.69 15.89
CA PRO A 45 40.16 -9.39 16.95
C PRO A 45 39.45 -9.36 18.31
N ARG A 46 40.05 -10.01 19.32
CA ARG A 46 39.54 -9.98 20.69
C ARG A 46 40.00 -8.71 21.41
N PRO A 47 39.13 -8.02 22.16
CA PRO A 47 39.53 -7.02 23.14
C PRO A 47 40.46 -7.61 24.21
N ASP A 48 41.29 -6.76 24.84
CA ASP A 48 42.16 -7.12 25.97
C ASP A 48 41.38 -7.30 27.30
N ARG A 49 40.13 -7.74 27.22
CA ARG A 49 39.24 -8.08 28.35
C ARG A 49 38.35 -9.26 27.97
N PRO A 50 37.74 -9.95 28.96
CA PRO A 50 36.75 -10.98 28.66
C PRO A 50 35.62 -10.45 27.77
N THR A 51 35.24 -11.30 26.82
CA THR A 51 34.31 -10.99 25.73
C THR A 51 32.91 -11.50 26.04
N VAL A 52 31.90 -10.70 25.69
CA VAL A 52 30.48 -11.01 25.93
C VAL A 52 29.75 -11.14 24.60
N GLY A 53 29.18 -12.32 24.35
CA GLY A 53 28.29 -12.55 23.22
C GLY A 53 26.82 -12.35 23.59
N LEU A 54 26.05 -11.72 22.72
CA LEU A 54 24.61 -11.55 22.82
C LEU A 54 23.88 -12.37 21.73
N VAL A 55 23.02 -13.29 22.15
CA VAL A 55 22.21 -14.13 21.25
C VAL A 55 20.76 -13.65 21.28
N LEU A 56 20.18 -13.34 20.11
CA LEU A 56 18.83 -12.79 19.98
C LEU A 56 17.93 -13.73 19.17
N SER A 57 16.87 -14.26 19.78
CA SER A 57 15.94 -15.17 19.10
C SER A 57 15.02 -14.45 18.10
N GLY A 58 14.37 -15.23 17.22
CA GLY A 58 13.20 -14.77 16.48
C GLY A 58 11.93 -14.67 17.36
N GLY A 59 10.89 -14.00 16.83
CA GLY A 59 9.66 -13.69 17.57
C GLY A 59 8.69 -12.70 16.91
N GLY A 60 8.90 -12.31 15.65
CA GLY A 60 8.13 -11.22 15.02
C GLY A 60 8.21 -9.92 15.84
N ALA A 61 7.08 -9.24 16.03
CA ALA A 61 6.98 -8.02 16.84
C ALA A 61 7.49 -8.20 18.28
N LYS A 62 7.45 -9.40 18.86
CA LYS A 62 7.99 -9.69 20.21
C LYS A 62 9.49 -9.37 20.31
N GLY A 63 10.23 -9.48 19.21
CA GLY A 63 11.66 -9.15 19.17
C GLY A 63 11.98 -7.68 19.43
N ILE A 64 10.99 -6.77 19.47
CA ILE A 64 11.19 -5.39 19.95
C ILE A 64 11.70 -5.37 21.40
N ALA A 65 11.37 -6.39 22.21
CA ALA A 65 11.85 -6.53 23.58
C ALA A 65 13.38 -6.69 23.66
N HIS A 66 14.03 -7.19 22.60
CA HIS A 66 15.48 -7.22 22.49
C HIS A 66 16.09 -5.82 22.58
N ILE A 67 15.42 -4.79 22.03
CA ILE A 67 15.88 -3.41 22.11
C ILE A 67 15.85 -2.92 23.56
N GLY A 68 14.80 -3.27 24.31
CA GLY A 68 14.69 -2.99 25.75
C GLY A 68 15.79 -3.70 26.55
N MET A 69 16.04 -4.98 26.28
CA MET A 69 17.13 -5.73 26.90
C MET A 69 18.50 -5.08 26.63
N ILE A 70 18.79 -4.72 25.38
CA ILE A 70 20.04 -4.04 25.01
C ILE A 70 20.17 -2.71 25.75
N GLN A 71 19.10 -1.92 25.86
CA GLN A 71 19.13 -0.68 26.65
C GLN A 71 19.48 -0.96 28.13
N ALA A 72 18.89 -1.99 28.73
CA ALA A 72 19.20 -2.35 30.12
C ALA A 72 20.67 -2.80 30.30
N LEU A 73 21.22 -3.53 29.33
CA LEU A 73 22.63 -3.92 29.31
C LEU A 73 23.55 -2.70 29.21
N GLU A 74 23.26 -1.76 28.30
CA GLU A 74 24.04 -0.51 28.15
C GLU A 74 23.96 0.36 29.41
N ASP A 75 22.77 0.53 29.99
CA ASP A 75 22.55 1.31 31.21
C ASP A 75 23.33 0.74 32.41
N ALA A 76 23.48 -0.59 32.45
CA ALA A 76 24.26 -1.28 33.48
C ALA A 76 25.76 -1.42 33.15
N GLY A 77 26.20 -0.90 31.99
CA GLY A 77 27.58 -0.95 31.53
C GLY A 77 28.06 -2.34 31.14
N ILE A 78 27.16 -3.27 30.79
CA ILE A 78 27.54 -4.61 30.31
C ILE A 78 28.03 -4.49 28.86
N PRO A 79 29.27 -4.91 28.54
CA PRO A 79 29.75 -4.86 27.16
C PRO A 79 29.02 -5.86 26.27
N ILE A 80 28.89 -5.54 24.98
CA ILE A 80 28.38 -6.43 23.94
C ILE A 80 29.43 -6.48 22.85
N ASP A 81 30.13 -7.60 22.73
CA ASP A 81 31.28 -7.76 21.82
C ASP A 81 30.94 -8.55 20.56
N TYR A 82 29.94 -9.44 20.63
CA TYR A 82 29.49 -10.24 19.49
C TYR A 82 27.97 -10.37 19.50
N ILE A 83 27.36 -10.46 18.33
CA ILE A 83 25.91 -10.67 18.20
C ILE A 83 25.61 -11.80 17.23
N THR A 84 24.71 -12.70 17.62
CA THR A 84 24.02 -13.61 16.70
C THR A 84 22.51 -13.35 16.77
N GLY A 85 21.84 -13.37 15.61
CA GLY A 85 20.43 -13.04 15.53
C GLY A 85 19.67 -13.85 14.48
N THR A 86 18.42 -14.16 14.80
CA THR A 86 17.44 -14.81 13.91
C THR A 86 16.18 -13.96 13.79
N SER A 87 15.62 -13.81 12.58
CA SER A 87 14.35 -13.09 12.33
C SER A 87 14.37 -11.65 12.89
N MET A 88 13.44 -11.28 13.77
CA MET A 88 13.48 -9.98 14.45
C MET A 88 14.76 -9.78 15.28
N GLY A 89 15.34 -10.85 15.83
CA GLY A 89 16.66 -10.81 16.46
C GLY A 89 17.78 -10.47 15.48
N ALA A 90 17.67 -10.89 14.21
CA ALA A 90 18.59 -10.49 13.14
C ALA A 90 18.43 -9.00 12.76
N ILE A 91 17.21 -8.48 12.79
CA ILE A 91 16.95 -7.05 12.54
C ILE A 91 17.54 -6.20 13.67
N VAL A 92 17.18 -6.49 14.92
CA VAL A 92 17.67 -5.74 16.09
C VAL A 92 19.19 -5.89 16.21
N GLY A 93 19.71 -7.10 16.05
CA GLY A 93 21.13 -7.39 16.07
C GLY A 93 21.90 -6.67 14.96
N GLY A 94 21.39 -6.70 13.72
CA GLY A 94 21.96 -6.00 12.58
C GLY A 94 21.95 -4.48 12.74
N LEU A 95 20.88 -3.90 13.29
CA LEU A 95 20.79 -2.48 13.61
C LEU A 95 21.83 -2.08 14.67
N TYR A 96 21.91 -2.82 15.78
CA TYR A 96 22.90 -2.52 16.83
C TYR A 96 24.34 -2.70 16.32
N ALA A 97 24.61 -3.78 15.58
CA ALA A 97 25.90 -4.00 14.91
C ALA A 97 26.22 -2.91 13.88
N SER A 98 25.21 -2.26 13.28
CA SER A 98 25.40 -1.08 12.42
C SER A 98 25.60 0.22 13.20
N GLY A 99 25.65 0.17 14.53
CA GLY A 99 25.88 1.33 15.39
C GLY A 99 24.61 2.11 15.76
N TYR A 100 23.41 1.58 15.52
CA TYR A 100 22.19 2.20 16.04
C TYR A 100 22.15 2.07 17.57
N SER A 101 21.79 3.15 18.25
CA SER A 101 21.44 3.13 19.67
C SER A 101 20.05 2.55 19.88
N PRO A 102 19.71 2.04 21.08
CA PRO A 102 18.36 1.57 21.35
C PRO A 102 17.29 2.64 21.14
N ALA A 103 17.60 3.91 21.42
CA ALA A 103 16.72 5.03 21.16
C ALA A 103 16.42 5.18 19.65
N GLU A 104 17.44 5.15 18.79
CA GLU A 104 17.26 5.23 17.33
C GLU A 104 16.55 4.00 16.76
N MET A 105 16.78 2.81 17.35
CA MET A 105 16.05 1.60 16.96
C MET A 105 14.55 1.74 17.25
N ILE A 106 14.18 2.24 18.44
CA ILE A 106 12.76 2.49 18.75
C ILE A 106 12.17 3.62 17.90
N GLU A 107 12.92 4.67 17.60
CA GLU A 107 12.47 5.73 16.70
C GLU A 107 12.16 5.18 15.30
N LEU A 108 13.02 4.29 14.78
CA LEU A 108 12.78 3.60 13.51
C LEU A 108 11.51 2.74 13.56
N ILE A 109 11.35 1.90 14.59
CA ILE A 109 10.15 1.04 14.74
C ILE A 109 8.86 1.88 14.88
N ALA A 110 8.94 3.01 15.57
CA ALA A 110 7.81 3.94 15.74
C ALA A 110 7.49 4.77 14.50
N SER A 111 8.35 4.76 13.47
CA SER A 111 8.21 5.57 12.27
C SER A 111 7.06 5.10 11.37
N ARG A 112 6.51 6.04 10.59
CA ARG A 112 5.51 5.71 9.56
C ARG A 112 6.08 4.78 8.49
N ASP A 113 7.34 4.99 8.10
CA ASP A 113 8.03 4.17 7.12
C ASP A 113 8.05 2.70 7.55
N PHE A 114 8.44 2.41 8.80
CA PHE A 114 8.43 1.03 9.32
C PHE A 114 7.01 0.44 9.37
N SER A 115 6.00 1.23 9.74
CA SER A 115 4.60 0.79 9.70
C SER A 115 4.14 0.42 8.28
N TYR A 116 4.60 1.14 7.25
CA TYR A 116 4.33 0.79 5.85
C TYR A 116 5.06 -0.50 5.44
N TRP A 117 6.31 -0.68 5.89
CA TRP A 117 7.08 -1.89 5.60
C TRP A 117 6.45 -3.14 6.24
N SER A 118 6.03 -3.05 7.50
CA SER A 118 5.47 -4.19 8.26
C SER A 118 4.03 -4.52 7.86
N THR A 119 3.28 -3.59 7.28
CA THR A 119 1.91 -3.83 6.79
C THR A 119 1.83 -4.07 5.28
N GLY A 120 2.92 -3.83 4.55
CA GLY A 120 3.00 -3.92 3.08
C GLY A 120 2.21 -2.82 2.36
N ARG A 121 1.69 -1.84 3.10
CA ARG A 121 1.07 -0.66 2.50
C ARG A 121 2.19 0.21 1.93
N ILE A 122 2.06 0.63 0.69
CA ILE A 122 2.96 1.63 0.11
C ILE A 122 2.52 2.98 0.65
N ASP A 123 3.46 3.82 1.09
CA ASP A 123 3.14 5.18 1.52
C ASP A 123 2.36 5.88 0.39
N PRO A 124 1.16 6.46 0.64
CA PRO A 124 0.46 7.28 -0.34
C PRO A 124 1.34 8.40 -0.92
N ALA A 125 2.34 8.88 -0.16
CA ALA A 125 3.34 9.83 -0.64
C ALA A 125 4.24 9.30 -1.75
N ASP A 126 4.54 7.99 -1.72
CA ASP A 126 5.40 7.27 -2.67
C ASP A 126 4.58 6.57 -3.77
N THR A 127 3.24 6.58 -3.67
CA THR A 127 2.34 5.99 -4.67
C THR A 127 2.14 6.96 -5.84
N TYR A 128 2.38 6.50 -7.06
CA TYR A 128 2.15 7.33 -8.25
C TYR A 128 0.67 7.35 -8.64
N TYR A 129 -0.05 8.42 -8.30
CA TYR A 129 -1.50 8.53 -8.52
C TYR A 129 -1.90 8.29 -9.98
N PHE A 130 -1.09 8.75 -10.93
CA PHE A 130 -1.38 8.60 -12.37
C PHE A 130 -1.41 7.15 -12.86
N THR A 131 -0.54 6.27 -12.33
CA THR A 131 -0.55 4.83 -12.67
C THR A 131 -1.34 4.00 -11.66
N SER A 132 -1.83 4.61 -10.59
CA SER A 132 -2.68 3.93 -9.62
C SER A 132 -3.93 3.38 -10.32
N ARG A 133 -4.41 2.22 -9.84
CA ARG A 133 -5.67 1.67 -10.34
C ARG A 133 -6.78 2.59 -9.85
N ARG A 134 -7.69 2.99 -10.74
CA ARG A 134 -8.98 3.52 -10.30
C ARG A 134 -9.65 2.45 -9.46
N ASP A 135 -10.25 2.85 -8.35
CA ASP A 135 -11.02 1.94 -7.54
C ASP A 135 -12.17 1.37 -8.37
N THR A 136 -12.40 0.07 -8.20
CA THR A 136 -13.52 -0.64 -8.82
C THR A 136 -14.23 -1.42 -7.73
N PRO A 137 -15.51 -1.77 -7.91
CA PRO A 137 -16.20 -2.65 -6.97
C PRO A 137 -15.68 -4.10 -6.90
N SER A 138 -14.55 -4.42 -7.55
CA SER A 138 -14.01 -5.78 -7.61
C SER A 138 -13.55 -6.27 -6.24
N PHE A 139 -14.01 -7.45 -5.83
CA PHE A 139 -13.57 -8.10 -4.60
C PHE A 139 -12.37 -9.01 -4.84
N VAL A 140 -12.40 -9.72 -5.97
CA VAL A 140 -11.37 -10.69 -6.37
C VAL A 140 -10.96 -10.38 -7.81
N THR A 141 -9.67 -10.48 -8.11
CA THR A 141 -9.12 -10.34 -9.46
C THR A 141 -8.24 -11.54 -9.78
N PHE A 142 -8.53 -12.21 -10.87
CA PHE A 142 -7.80 -13.35 -11.40
C PHE A 142 -6.88 -12.89 -12.53
N ASN A 143 -5.64 -13.35 -12.54
CA ASN A 143 -4.74 -13.18 -13.67
C ASN A 143 -4.85 -14.45 -14.54
N LEU A 144 -5.17 -14.31 -15.83
CA LEU A 144 -5.27 -15.45 -16.73
C LEU A 144 -3.92 -15.70 -17.40
N GLY A 145 -3.20 -16.71 -16.89
CA GLY A 145 -1.92 -17.15 -17.42
C GLY A 145 -2.01 -17.84 -18.78
N LYS A 146 -0.87 -17.91 -19.49
CA LYS A 146 -0.76 -18.63 -20.78
C LYS A 146 -0.81 -20.15 -20.66
N ASP A 147 -0.49 -20.71 -19.50
CA ASP A 147 -0.61 -22.15 -19.24
C ASP A 147 -2.00 -22.45 -18.67
N SER A 148 -2.91 -22.82 -19.57
CA SER A 148 -4.37 -22.95 -19.38
C SER A 148 -4.84 -24.03 -18.39
N THR A 149 -3.93 -24.65 -17.63
CA THR A 149 -4.23 -25.71 -16.66
C THR A 149 -4.03 -25.28 -15.21
N GLN A 150 -3.41 -24.11 -14.97
CA GLN A 150 -3.26 -23.58 -13.62
C GLN A 150 -4.04 -22.27 -13.52
N ILE A 151 -5.22 -22.34 -12.89
CA ILE A 151 -5.73 -21.18 -12.16
C ILE A 151 -4.69 -20.93 -11.08
N THR A 152 -3.72 -20.06 -11.35
CA THR A 152 -2.69 -19.68 -10.40
C THR A 152 -3.38 -19.00 -9.21
N SER A 153 -3.52 -19.81 -8.17
CA SER A 153 -3.91 -19.55 -6.79
C SER A 153 -4.72 -18.29 -6.53
N VAL A 154 -5.98 -18.49 -6.13
CA VAL A 154 -6.90 -17.47 -5.56
C VAL A 154 -6.32 -16.77 -4.32
N LEU A 155 -5.23 -17.31 -3.74
CA LEU A 155 -4.55 -16.79 -2.57
C LEU A 155 -3.25 -16.07 -2.98
N PRO A 156 -3.03 -14.83 -2.52
CA PRO A 156 -1.74 -14.17 -2.72
C PRO A 156 -0.63 -15.01 -2.08
N VAL A 157 0.51 -15.15 -2.78
CA VAL A 157 1.70 -15.87 -2.28
C VAL A 157 2.22 -15.27 -0.96
N SER A 158 1.87 -14.01 -0.69
CA SER A 158 2.26 -13.23 0.49
C SER A 158 1.06 -12.39 0.96
N LEU A 159 0.67 -12.52 2.22
CA LEU A 159 -0.38 -11.70 2.86
C LEU A 159 0.02 -10.22 2.93
N ILE A 160 1.32 -9.96 3.01
CA ILE A 160 1.91 -8.62 3.03
C ILE A 160 2.61 -8.36 1.71
N ASN A 161 2.29 -7.26 1.05
CA ASN A 161 2.96 -6.86 -0.18
C ASN A 161 4.46 -6.60 0.09
N PRO A 162 5.39 -7.30 -0.57
CA PRO A 162 6.81 -7.22 -0.27
C PRO A 162 7.49 -5.96 -0.81
N ILE A 163 6.83 -5.19 -1.70
CA ILE A 163 7.42 -4.04 -2.40
C ILE A 163 8.06 -3.02 -1.45
N PRO A 164 7.37 -2.49 -0.41
CA PRO A 164 7.99 -1.50 0.48
C PRO A 164 9.26 -2.03 1.15
N MET A 165 9.22 -3.30 1.55
CA MET A 165 10.24 -3.94 2.33
C MET A 165 11.49 -4.30 1.52
N ASN A 166 11.32 -4.69 0.26
CA ASN A 166 12.41 -5.06 -0.64
C ASN A 166 13.43 -3.92 -0.82
N TYR A 167 12.98 -2.66 -0.86
CA TYR A 167 13.88 -1.51 -0.97
C TYR A 167 14.34 -0.97 0.39
N ALA A 168 13.50 -1.09 1.43
CA ALA A 168 13.79 -0.57 2.77
C ALA A 168 15.10 -1.11 3.35
N PHE A 169 15.29 -2.44 3.34
CA PHE A 169 16.49 -3.07 3.88
C PHE A 169 17.75 -2.71 3.09
N PHE A 170 17.64 -2.62 1.77
CA PHE A 170 18.70 -2.08 0.92
C PHE A 170 19.08 -0.66 1.37
N GLN A 171 18.10 0.24 1.49
CA GLN A 171 18.34 1.63 1.86
C GLN A 171 18.96 1.75 3.27
N LEU A 172 18.47 0.96 4.22
CA LEU A 172 18.86 1.00 5.63
C LEU A 172 20.28 0.48 5.87
N PHE A 173 20.66 -0.62 5.20
CA PHE A 173 21.92 -1.33 5.46
C PHE A 173 23.04 -1.10 4.43
N SER A 174 22.75 -0.46 3.29
CA SER A 174 23.78 -0.15 2.29
C SER A 174 24.96 0.67 2.81
N PRO A 175 24.76 1.75 3.60
CA PRO A 175 25.90 2.53 4.11
C PRO A 175 26.86 1.69 4.95
N TYR A 176 26.31 0.79 5.77
CA TYR A 176 27.07 -0.08 6.67
C TYR A 176 27.71 -1.25 5.94
N THR A 177 27.07 -1.77 4.88
CA THR A 177 27.66 -2.78 3.99
C THR A 177 28.89 -2.24 3.29
N LEU A 178 28.85 -0.99 2.78
CA LEU A 178 30.03 -0.33 2.22
C LEU A 178 31.10 -0.08 3.30
N GLN A 179 30.68 0.40 4.48
CA GLN A 179 31.60 0.71 5.57
C GLN A 179 32.37 -0.52 6.07
N CYS A 180 31.73 -1.68 6.15
CA CYS A 180 32.37 -2.93 6.56
C CYS A 180 32.99 -3.71 5.39
N GLY A 181 32.83 -3.23 4.14
CA GLY A 181 33.26 -3.94 2.94
C GLY A 181 32.62 -5.32 2.80
N GLY A 182 31.39 -5.47 3.30
CA GLY A 182 30.67 -6.75 3.35
C GLY A 182 31.25 -7.78 4.31
N ASP A 183 32.15 -7.42 5.23
CA ASP A 183 32.63 -8.30 6.30
C ASP A 183 31.98 -7.90 7.62
N PHE A 184 31.05 -8.72 8.13
CA PHE A 184 30.27 -8.36 9.33
C PHE A 184 31.13 -8.32 10.60
N ASN A 185 32.36 -8.85 10.57
CA ASN A 185 33.32 -8.67 11.66
C ASN A 185 33.81 -7.22 11.81
N LYS A 186 33.66 -6.38 10.76
CA LYS A 186 34.11 -4.97 10.75
C LYS A 186 33.00 -3.96 11.07
N LEU A 187 31.81 -4.45 11.42
CA LEU A 187 30.70 -3.64 11.92
C LEU A 187 31.03 -3.04 13.30
N PHE A 188 30.15 -2.20 13.85
CA PHE A 188 30.33 -1.62 15.20
C PHE A 188 30.53 -2.72 16.25
N VAL A 189 29.79 -3.82 16.08
CA VAL A 189 29.97 -5.09 16.79
C VAL A 189 29.93 -6.23 15.76
N PRO A 190 30.88 -7.19 15.79
CA PRO A 190 30.83 -8.37 14.94
C PRO A 190 29.50 -9.13 15.02
N TYR A 191 28.96 -9.50 13.86
CA TYR A 191 27.59 -10.00 13.74
C TYR A 191 27.48 -11.27 12.89
N ARG A 192 26.55 -12.15 13.24
CA ARG A 192 26.06 -13.26 12.39
C ARG A 192 24.54 -13.25 12.32
N CYS A 193 24.04 -13.42 11.09
CA CYS A 193 22.63 -13.52 10.78
C CYS A 193 22.30 -14.96 10.39
N VAL A 194 21.25 -15.53 10.96
CA VAL A 194 20.83 -16.92 10.65
C VAL A 194 19.60 -16.91 9.75
N THR A 195 19.63 -17.68 8.67
CA THR A 195 18.52 -17.90 7.74
C THR A 195 18.40 -19.40 7.44
N SER A 196 17.37 -19.81 6.69
CA SER A 196 17.04 -21.21 6.47
C SER A 196 16.99 -21.55 4.99
N ASP A 197 17.73 -22.59 4.59
CA ASP A 197 17.52 -23.27 3.31
C ASP A 197 16.57 -24.45 3.53
N VAL A 198 15.31 -24.26 3.10
CA VAL A 198 14.26 -25.28 3.26
C VAL A 198 14.39 -26.44 2.28
N TYR A 199 15.13 -26.28 1.18
CA TYR A 199 15.37 -27.35 0.21
C TYR A 199 16.45 -28.29 0.71
N ALA A 200 17.58 -27.73 1.15
CA ALA A 200 18.69 -28.50 1.72
C ALA A 200 18.45 -28.89 3.19
N LYS A 201 17.41 -28.33 3.82
CA LYS A 201 16.97 -28.62 5.19
C LYS A 201 18.00 -28.30 6.26
N HIS A 202 18.66 -27.15 6.14
CA HIS A 202 19.60 -26.69 7.15
C HIS A 202 19.57 -25.16 7.31
N LYS A 203 20.12 -24.70 8.43
CA LYS A 203 20.38 -23.27 8.65
C LYS A 203 21.58 -22.81 7.83
N VAL A 204 21.57 -21.56 7.40
CA VAL A 204 22.69 -20.88 6.75
C VAL A 204 23.08 -19.68 7.61
N VAL A 205 24.36 -19.62 7.97
CA VAL A 205 24.92 -18.55 8.80
C VAL A 205 25.63 -17.53 7.92
N LEU A 206 25.17 -16.28 7.98
CA LEU A 206 25.67 -15.18 7.17
C LEU A 206 26.52 -14.24 8.03
N GLY A 207 27.82 -14.20 7.76
CA GLY A 207 28.79 -13.27 8.36
C GLY A 207 29.44 -12.32 7.36
N ARG A 208 29.07 -12.40 6.08
CA ARG A 208 29.62 -11.58 4.99
C ARG A 208 28.60 -11.38 3.87
N GLY A 209 28.87 -10.44 2.98
CA GLY A 209 28.04 -10.06 1.83
C GLY A 209 27.18 -8.82 2.09
N PRO A 210 26.10 -8.61 1.31
CA PRO A 210 25.12 -7.56 1.55
C PRO A 210 24.37 -7.74 2.89
N LEU A 211 24.56 -6.82 3.85
CA LEU A 211 23.92 -6.92 5.16
C LEU A 211 22.39 -6.82 5.08
N GLY A 212 21.88 -5.96 4.19
CA GLY A 212 20.44 -5.81 3.96
C GLY A 212 19.78 -7.10 3.49
N ASP A 213 20.43 -7.82 2.56
CA ASP A 213 19.91 -9.08 2.03
C ASP A 213 19.97 -10.18 3.09
N ALA A 214 21.06 -10.24 3.88
CA ALA A 214 21.19 -11.18 4.98
C ALA A 214 20.04 -11.06 5.98
N VAL A 215 19.76 -9.83 6.43
CA VAL A 215 18.65 -9.54 7.35
C VAL A 215 17.29 -9.82 6.70
N ARG A 216 17.12 -9.46 5.41
CA ARG A 216 15.87 -9.67 4.66
C ARG A 216 15.55 -11.16 4.44
N MET A 217 16.57 -12.01 4.24
CA MET A 217 16.43 -13.47 4.18
C MET A 217 16.00 -14.03 5.53
N SER A 218 16.64 -13.60 6.62
CA SER A 218 16.34 -14.06 7.98
C SER A 218 14.92 -13.74 8.46
N MET A 219 14.22 -12.79 7.84
CA MET A 219 12.82 -12.42 8.16
C MET A 219 11.80 -12.91 7.09
N SER A 220 12.19 -13.82 6.20
CA SER A 220 11.29 -14.31 5.14
C SER A 220 10.35 -15.39 5.67
N PHE A 221 9.20 -14.96 6.21
CA PHE A 221 8.21 -15.82 6.85
C PHE A 221 7.20 -16.38 5.82
N PRO A 222 7.11 -17.71 5.60
CA PRO A 222 6.20 -18.33 4.64
C PRO A 222 4.77 -17.76 4.66
N MET A 223 4.19 -17.51 3.48
CA MET A 223 2.86 -16.93 3.26
C MET A 223 2.65 -15.49 3.77
N VAL A 224 3.54 -14.94 4.60
CA VAL A 224 3.44 -13.59 5.16
C VAL A 224 4.39 -12.64 4.46
N PHE A 225 5.66 -13.03 4.32
CA PHE A 225 6.72 -12.28 3.65
C PHE A 225 7.40 -13.15 2.59
N GLU A 226 7.31 -12.74 1.33
CA GLU A 226 7.92 -13.47 0.21
C GLU A 226 9.45 -13.62 0.37
N PRO A 227 10.01 -14.83 0.17
CA PRO A 227 11.46 -15.06 0.29
C PRO A 227 12.24 -14.41 -0.85
N ILE A 228 13.47 -13.98 -0.54
CA ILE A 228 14.44 -13.58 -1.57
C ILE A 228 15.42 -14.73 -1.85
N GLN A 229 16.03 -14.71 -3.03
CA GLN A 229 16.88 -15.81 -3.50
C GLN A 229 18.35 -15.54 -3.21
N LEU A 230 19.03 -16.58 -2.78
CA LEU A 230 20.47 -16.69 -2.65
C LEU A 230 20.96 -17.69 -3.71
N ASP A 231 21.60 -17.21 -4.77
CA ASP A 231 22.09 -18.05 -5.88
C ASP A 231 21.03 -19.03 -6.45
N GLY A 232 19.79 -18.55 -6.54
CA GLY A 232 18.64 -19.30 -7.06
C GLY A 232 17.89 -20.12 -6.00
N VAL A 233 18.41 -20.25 -4.79
CA VAL A 233 17.76 -20.90 -3.65
C VAL A 233 16.97 -19.85 -2.86
N PRO A 234 15.64 -19.96 -2.72
CA PRO A 234 14.88 -19.05 -1.88
C PRO A 234 15.18 -19.33 -0.41
N MET A 235 15.60 -18.28 0.29
CA MET A 235 15.95 -18.34 1.70
C MET A 235 14.78 -17.89 2.56
N TYR A 236 14.56 -18.62 3.65
CA TYR A 236 13.47 -18.40 4.57
C TYR A 236 13.97 -17.96 5.95
N ASP A 237 13.03 -17.59 6.80
CA ASP A 237 13.29 -17.17 8.17
C ASP A 237 14.18 -18.19 8.91
N GLY A 238 15.19 -17.69 9.62
CA GLY A 238 16.14 -18.55 10.34
C GLY A 238 15.48 -19.36 11.45
N GLY A 239 14.31 -18.95 11.92
CA GLY A 239 13.55 -19.62 12.96
C GLY A 239 13.23 -21.07 12.63
N ILE A 240 13.13 -21.42 11.33
CA ILE A 240 12.75 -22.76 10.86
C ILE A 240 13.72 -23.83 11.34
N TYR A 241 15.03 -23.53 11.35
CA TYR A 241 16.06 -24.49 11.76
C TYR A 241 16.84 -24.05 13.00
N ASP A 242 16.88 -22.76 13.32
CA ASP A 242 17.61 -22.25 14.47
C ASP A 242 17.08 -20.89 14.93
N ASN A 243 15.96 -20.94 15.69
CA ASN A 243 15.36 -19.74 16.26
C ASN A 243 16.20 -19.10 17.38
N TYR A 244 17.16 -19.82 17.96
CA TYR A 244 17.96 -19.34 19.08
C TYR A 244 19.44 -19.72 18.89
N PRO A 245 20.20 -18.92 18.12
CA PRO A 245 21.48 -19.32 17.52
C PRO A 245 22.66 -19.22 18.50
N VAL A 246 22.58 -20.00 19.58
CA VAL A 246 23.59 -20.10 20.64
C VAL A 246 24.79 -20.89 20.15
N ASP A 247 24.56 -21.99 19.43
CA ASP A 247 25.62 -22.77 18.79
C ASP A 247 26.46 -21.92 17.83
N VAL A 248 25.83 -21.10 17.00
CA VAL A 248 26.51 -20.16 16.10
C VAL A 248 27.40 -19.21 16.90
N MET A 249 26.90 -18.66 18.02
CA MET A 249 27.70 -17.79 18.89
C MET A 249 28.95 -18.51 19.42
N MET A 250 28.77 -19.77 19.83
CA MET A 250 29.84 -20.58 20.43
C MET A 250 30.87 -21.05 19.40
N GLU A 251 30.45 -21.42 18.20
CA GLU A 251 31.32 -21.92 17.13
C GLU A 251 32.09 -20.77 16.45
N GLU A 252 31.38 -19.69 16.09
CA GLU A 252 31.94 -18.59 15.30
C GLU A 252 32.77 -17.61 16.12
N PHE A 253 32.32 -17.27 17.34
CA PHE A 253 32.97 -16.24 18.18
C PHE A 253 33.62 -16.81 19.45
N ALA A 254 33.01 -17.85 20.02
CA ALA A 254 33.44 -18.53 21.24
C ALA A 254 33.70 -17.59 22.43
N PRO A 255 32.81 -16.64 22.76
CA PRO A 255 33.04 -15.64 23.80
C PRO A 255 33.31 -16.24 25.19
N ASP A 256 33.87 -15.41 26.07
CA ASP A 256 34.15 -15.79 27.46
C ASP A 256 32.85 -15.82 28.29
N ALA A 257 31.87 -14.98 27.95
CA ALA A 257 30.52 -15.04 28.49
C ALA A 257 29.42 -14.90 27.43
N VAL A 258 28.25 -15.51 27.66
CA VAL A 258 27.08 -15.44 26.76
C VAL A 258 25.82 -14.97 27.49
N ILE A 259 25.15 -13.98 26.90
CA ILE A 259 23.79 -13.59 27.27
C ILE A 259 22.88 -14.00 26.12
N GLY A 260 21.93 -14.88 26.38
CA GLY A 260 20.91 -15.22 25.40
C GLY A 260 19.56 -14.63 25.78
N VAL A 261 18.86 -14.07 24.81
CA VAL A 261 17.55 -13.44 24.97
C VAL A 261 16.56 -14.15 24.06
N ASN A 262 15.58 -14.81 24.68
CA ASN A 262 14.55 -15.57 24.00
C ASN A 262 13.17 -14.93 24.18
N VAL A 263 12.53 -14.58 23.06
CA VAL A 263 11.18 -13.98 22.98
C VAL A 263 10.17 -14.91 22.30
N ALA A 264 10.55 -16.14 21.99
CA ALA A 264 9.65 -17.12 21.40
C ALA A 264 8.51 -17.47 22.36
N SER A 265 7.35 -17.80 21.79
CA SER A 265 6.20 -18.30 22.54
C SER A 265 6.60 -19.56 23.33
N GLY A 266 6.12 -19.68 24.57
CA GLY A 266 6.21 -20.94 25.31
C GLY A 266 4.86 -21.61 25.54
N LYS A 267 3.85 -21.24 24.73
CA LYS A 267 2.57 -21.96 24.71
C LYS A 267 2.81 -23.39 24.22
N THR A 268 2.34 -24.36 24.98
CA THR A 268 2.50 -25.79 24.66
C THR A 268 1.53 -26.32 23.60
N ALA A 269 0.56 -25.51 23.17
CA ALA A 269 -0.36 -25.85 22.08
C ALA A 269 -0.86 -24.58 21.36
N PRO A 270 -0.77 -24.50 20.01
CA PRO A 270 -1.33 -23.40 19.25
C PRO A 270 -2.86 -23.44 19.28
N ASP A 271 -3.52 -22.27 19.22
CA ASP A 271 -4.96 -22.23 18.97
C ASP A 271 -5.21 -22.67 17.52
N SER A 272 -5.81 -23.84 17.34
CA SER A 272 -6.10 -24.41 16.02
C SER A 272 -7.09 -23.56 15.20
N ARG A 273 -7.74 -22.56 15.80
CA ARG A 273 -8.59 -21.58 15.10
C ARG A 273 -7.82 -20.36 14.61
N ASN A 274 -6.62 -20.12 15.13
CA ASN A 274 -5.76 -19.01 14.71
C ASN A 274 -4.66 -19.52 13.76
N MET A 275 -4.77 -19.19 12.47
CA MET A 275 -3.80 -19.60 11.46
C MET A 275 -2.41 -19.01 11.69
N MET A 276 -2.31 -17.82 12.30
CA MET A 276 -1.01 -17.20 12.59
C MET A 276 -0.28 -17.91 13.72
N ASP A 277 -1.00 -18.36 14.76
CA ASP A 277 -0.39 -19.11 15.87
C ASP A 277 0.10 -20.49 15.40
N GLN A 278 -0.59 -21.11 14.44
CA GLN A 278 -0.13 -22.35 13.80
C GLN A 278 1.14 -22.13 12.99
N LEU A 279 1.22 -21.02 12.24
CA LEU A 279 2.43 -20.69 11.49
C LEU A 279 3.60 -20.34 12.40
N GLU A 280 3.36 -19.64 13.51
CA GLU A 280 4.37 -19.36 14.53
C GLU A 280 5.01 -20.67 15.01
N GLU A 281 4.21 -21.67 15.38
CA GLU A 281 4.70 -22.96 15.88
C GLU A 281 5.44 -23.78 14.81
N MET A 282 4.96 -23.75 13.55
CA MET A 282 5.62 -24.48 12.45
C MET A 282 6.99 -23.89 12.09
N ILE A 283 7.14 -22.57 12.27
CA ILE A 283 8.33 -21.82 11.84
C ILE A 283 9.30 -21.61 12.99
N MET A 284 8.86 -21.40 14.23
CA MET A 284 9.76 -21.16 15.35
C MET A 284 10.16 -22.47 16.00
N GLN A 285 11.11 -23.17 15.40
CA GLN A 285 11.62 -24.41 15.98
C GLN A 285 12.68 -24.09 17.04
N PRO A 286 12.57 -24.66 18.25
CA PRO A 286 13.64 -24.57 19.23
C PRO A 286 14.88 -25.28 18.68
N ASN A 287 16.07 -24.72 18.94
CA ASN A 287 17.32 -25.39 18.66
C ASN A 287 17.59 -26.45 19.75
N ASP A 288 18.07 -27.63 19.36
CA ASP A 288 18.46 -28.73 20.26
C ASP A 288 19.79 -28.45 21.01
N TYR A 289 20.49 -27.36 20.68
CA TYR A 289 21.72 -26.97 21.36
C TYR A 289 21.47 -26.52 22.80
N PRO A 290 22.01 -27.21 23.83
CA PRO A 290 21.82 -26.83 25.22
C PRO A 290 22.59 -25.54 25.52
N PHE A 291 21.92 -24.58 26.15
CA PHE A 291 22.56 -23.32 26.52
C PHE A 291 23.73 -23.56 27.52
N PRO A 292 24.92 -22.97 27.30
CA PRO A 292 26.09 -23.16 28.15
C PRO A 292 25.94 -22.39 29.47
N ALA A 293 25.23 -22.98 30.44
CA ALA A 293 24.90 -22.35 31.72
C ALA A 293 26.14 -22.02 32.58
N ASP A 294 27.26 -22.69 32.34
CA ASP A 294 28.56 -22.41 32.94
C ASP A 294 29.15 -21.09 32.44
N LYS A 295 28.96 -20.76 31.15
CA LYS A 295 29.49 -19.55 30.51
C LYS A 295 28.53 -18.37 30.48
N GLY A 296 27.26 -18.55 30.85
CA GLY A 296 26.28 -17.51 30.56
C GLY A 296 24.96 -17.61 31.28
N ILE A 297 24.01 -16.81 30.78
CA ILE A 297 22.62 -16.81 31.21
C ILE A 297 21.67 -16.74 30.01
N SER A 298 20.66 -17.60 30.03
CA SER A 298 19.55 -17.58 29.07
C SER A 298 18.36 -16.88 29.73
N ILE A 299 17.83 -15.85 29.08
CA ILE A 299 16.74 -15.01 29.59
C ILE A 299 15.55 -15.16 28.65
N ARG A 300 14.46 -15.72 29.17
CA ARG A 300 13.17 -15.69 28.50
C ARG A 300 12.40 -14.43 28.91
N ILE A 301 11.82 -13.75 27.93
CA ILE A 301 10.90 -12.62 28.11
C ILE A 301 9.51 -13.14 27.74
N ASP A 302 8.57 -13.09 28.68
CA ASP A 302 7.20 -13.54 28.45
C ASP A 302 6.42 -12.46 27.69
N LEU A 303 6.00 -12.80 26.47
CA LEU A 303 5.28 -11.95 25.52
C LEU A 303 4.14 -12.73 24.85
N ASP A 304 3.64 -13.77 25.50
CA ASP A 304 2.64 -14.71 24.96
C ASP A 304 1.28 -14.03 24.65
N GLU A 305 1.06 -12.82 25.19
CA GLU A 305 -0.11 -11.97 24.91
C GLU A 305 -0.04 -11.21 23.58
N PHE A 306 1.15 -11.07 22.98
CA PHE A 306 1.35 -10.33 21.73
C PHE A 306 1.43 -11.30 20.53
N GLY A 307 0.78 -10.94 19.42
CA GLY A 307 0.92 -11.67 18.16
C GLY A 307 2.19 -11.28 17.40
N LEU A 308 2.60 -12.11 16.42
CA LEU A 308 3.79 -11.89 15.59
C LEU A 308 3.82 -10.56 14.82
N LEU A 309 2.66 -9.96 14.53
CA LEU A 309 2.54 -8.73 13.76
C LEU A 309 2.10 -7.51 14.60
N ALA A 310 2.15 -7.61 15.94
CA ALA A 310 1.73 -6.56 16.88
C ALA A 310 2.75 -5.39 16.99
N PHE A 311 3.25 -4.90 15.86
CA PHE A 311 4.25 -3.81 15.81
C PHE A 311 3.70 -2.47 16.31
N ASP A 312 2.38 -2.29 16.33
CA ASP A 312 1.70 -1.11 16.88
C ASP A 312 1.86 -1.00 18.42
N ARG A 313 2.10 -2.13 19.10
CA ARG A 313 2.33 -2.24 20.55
C ARG A 313 3.81 -2.13 20.92
N TYR A 314 4.66 -1.59 20.05
CA TYR A 314 6.12 -1.55 20.22
C TYR A 314 6.59 -1.01 21.58
N ARG A 315 5.92 0.02 22.12
CA ARG A 315 6.32 0.65 23.40
C ARG A 315 6.16 -0.32 24.56
N GLU A 316 5.04 -1.04 24.62
CA GLU A 316 4.78 -1.99 25.70
C GLU A 316 5.74 -3.19 25.63
N ILE A 317 5.98 -3.72 24.43
CA ILE A 317 6.92 -4.81 24.21
C ILE A 317 8.35 -4.39 24.60
N TYR A 318 8.76 -3.17 24.23
CA TYR A 318 10.04 -2.59 24.64
C TYR A 318 10.16 -2.46 26.16
N ASP A 319 9.13 -1.90 26.83
CA ASP A 319 9.13 -1.67 28.28
C ASP A 319 9.21 -2.99 29.06
N ILE A 320 8.53 -4.05 28.60
CA ILE A 320 8.62 -5.39 29.16
C ILE A 320 10.06 -5.92 29.05
N GLY A 321 10.67 -5.80 27.87
CA GLY A 321 12.06 -6.23 27.65
C GLY A 321 13.07 -5.49 28.53
N TYR A 322 12.92 -4.16 28.67
CA TYR A 322 13.76 -3.34 29.52
C TYR A 322 13.62 -3.73 31.00
N ARG A 323 12.39 -3.85 31.49
CA ARG A 323 12.11 -4.25 32.88
C ARG A 323 12.69 -5.63 33.18
N ARG A 324 12.51 -6.59 32.26
CA ARG A 324 13.07 -7.93 32.40
C ARG A 324 14.60 -7.91 32.44
N GLY A 325 15.24 -7.04 31.64
CA GLY A 325 16.69 -6.82 31.71
C GLY A 325 17.14 -6.31 33.08
N LEU A 326 16.41 -5.36 33.68
CA LEU A 326 16.71 -4.86 35.03
C LEU A 326 16.54 -5.94 36.10
N GLU A 327 15.49 -6.75 36.04
CA GLU A 327 15.25 -7.86 36.97
C GLU A 327 16.38 -8.90 36.94
N MET A 328 16.91 -9.20 35.75
CA MET A 328 17.98 -10.18 35.58
C MET A 328 19.38 -9.60 35.83
N MET A 329 19.49 -8.30 36.06
CA MET A 329 20.77 -7.60 36.06
C MET A 329 21.73 -8.07 37.13
N ASP A 330 21.24 -8.41 38.33
CA ASP A 330 22.10 -8.94 39.40
C ASP A 330 22.72 -10.29 39.00
N SER A 331 21.94 -11.15 38.33
CA SER A 331 22.44 -12.44 37.82
C SER A 331 23.43 -12.27 36.68
N ILE A 332 23.18 -11.30 35.78
CA ILE A 332 24.10 -10.95 34.68
C ILE A 332 25.42 -10.42 35.25
N LYS A 333 25.35 -9.46 36.18
CA LYS A 333 26.51 -8.84 36.81
C LYS A 333 27.36 -9.83 37.63
N ALA A 334 26.73 -10.85 38.21
CA ALA A 334 27.43 -11.91 38.94
C ALA A 334 28.24 -12.84 38.02
N LYS A 335 27.74 -13.11 36.81
CA LYS A 335 28.41 -13.97 35.81
C LYS A 335 29.38 -13.22 34.91
N ILE A 336 29.15 -11.92 34.72
CA ILE A 336 29.93 -11.06 33.82
C ILE A 336 30.45 -9.90 34.66
N PRO A 337 31.71 -9.93 35.14
CA PRO A 337 32.27 -8.85 35.96
C PRO A 337 32.65 -7.59 35.16
N GLU A 338 32.87 -7.71 33.85
CA GLU A 338 33.36 -6.62 32.99
C GLU A 338 32.36 -5.48 32.86
N ARG A 339 32.85 -4.24 32.97
CA ARG A 339 32.03 -3.03 32.76
C ARG A 339 32.67 -2.11 31.73
N THR A 340 31.83 -1.52 30.89
CA THR A 340 32.20 -0.44 29.96
C THR A 340 31.32 0.76 30.24
N ASP A 341 31.95 1.94 30.41
CA ASP A 341 31.21 3.17 30.64
C ASP A 341 30.35 3.53 29.42
N ARG A 342 29.14 4.01 29.68
CA ARG A 342 28.17 4.38 28.62
C ARG A 342 28.75 5.43 27.69
N ARG A 343 29.50 6.41 28.22
CA ARG A 343 30.12 7.46 27.39
C ARG A 343 31.17 6.88 26.43
N THR A 344 31.86 5.80 26.83
CA THR A 344 32.81 5.12 25.96
C THR A 344 32.10 4.45 24.79
N VAL A 345 30.97 3.78 25.03
CA VAL A 345 30.15 3.17 23.97
C VAL A 345 29.59 4.24 23.03
N GLU A 346 29.03 5.32 23.57
CA GLU A 346 28.50 6.44 22.79
C GLU A 346 29.58 7.13 21.94
N SER A 347 30.78 7.32 22.49
CA SER A 347 31.93 7.88 21.76
C SER A 347 32.42 6.94 20.65
N ALA A 348 32.48 5.64 20.92
CA ALA A 348 32.84 4.64 19.91
C ALA A 348 31.80 4.59 18.78
N ARG A 349 30.52 4.67 19.12
CA ARG A 349 29.39 4.75 18.18
C ARG A 349 29.47 6.00 17.32
N ALA A 350 29.75 7.16 17.91
CA ALA A 350 29.92 8.42 17.17
C ALA A 350 31.10 8.34 16.17
N ARG A 351 32.24 7.77 16.58
CA ARG A 351 33.41 7.53 15.71
C ARG A 351 33.13 6.49 14.61
N PHE A 352 32.26 5.52 14.88
CA PHE A 352 31.81 4.58 13.85
C PHE A 352 30.95 5.31 12.81
N LYS A 353 29.93 6.05 13.25
CA LYS A 353 29.02 6.80 12.36
C LYS A 353 29.70 7.90 11.56
N SER A 354 30.72 8.56 12.11
CA SER A 354 31.46 9.59 11.38
C SER A 354 32.23 9.06 10.16
N ARG A 355 32.39 7.74 10.05
CA ARG A 355 33.05 7.06 8.92
C ARG A 355 32.05 6.39 7.97
N THR A 356 30.75 6.52 8.22
CA THR A 356 29.72 5.92 7.37
C THR A 356 29.66 6.67 6.04
N PRO A 357 29.88 5.99 4.90
CA PRO A 357 29.93 6.64 3.60
C PRO A 357 28.55 7.06 3.11
N GLN A 358 28.50 8.10 2.27
CA GLN A 358 27.30 8.45 1.54
C GLN A 358 27.12 7.50 0.35
N VAL A 359 26.03 6.75 0.33
CA VAL A 359 25.73 5.78 -0.74
C VAL A 359 25.25 6.50 -2.01
N ARG A 360 25.83 6.14 -3.15
CA ARG A 360 25.36 6.56 -4.48
C ARG A 360 25.02 5.35 -5.32
N ILE A 361 23.90 5.40 -6.03
CA ILE A 361 23.45 4.35 -6.94
C ILE A 361 24.03 4.62 -8.32
N GLY A 362 24.78 3.66 -8.85
CA GLY A 362 25.41 3.72 -10.17
C GLY A 362 24.53 3.11 -11.24
N LYS A 363 25.00 2.01 -11.83
CA LYS A 363 24.32 1.28 -12.89
C LYS A 363 23.11 0.54 -12.33
N VAL A 364 21.96 0.70 -12.98
CA VAL A 364 20.75 -0.08 -12.71
C VAL A 364 20.48 -1.01 -13.90
N THR A 365 20.23 -2.29 -13.64
CA THR A 365 19.75 -3.25 -14.65
C THR A 365 18.46 -3.91 -14.19
N VAL A 366 17.67 -4.42 -15.14
CA VAL A 366 16.40 -5.11 -14.84
C VAL A 366 16.32 -6.41 -15.64
N SER A 367 15.82 -7.46 -14.99
CA SER A 367 15.61 -8.80 -15.54
C SER A 367 14.26 -9.38 -15.10
N GLY A 368 13.89 -10.56 -15.62
CA GLY A 368 12.66 -11.28 -15.27
C GLY A 368 11.51 -11.12 -16.28
N GLY A 369 11.47 -10.00 -17.00
CA GLY A 369 10.56 -9.78 -18.13
C GLY A 369 11.20 -9.98 -19.50
N LYS A 370 10.43 -9.66 -20.55
CA LYS A 370 10.95 -9.52 -21.92
C LYS A 370 11.89 -8.31 -22.01
N ALA A 371 12.76 -8.30 -23.02
CA ALA A 371 13.73 -7.21 -23.21
C ALA A 371 13.10 -5.79 -23.22
N VAL A 372 11.92 -5.63 -23.82
CA VAL A 372 11.20 -4.35 -23.84
C VAL A 372 10.65 -3.98 -22.47
N GLU A 373 10.14 -4.95 -21.72
CA GLU A 373 9.59 -4.76 -20.37
C GLU A 373 10.71 -4.35 -19.40
N ASN A 374 11.84 -5.06 -19.45
CA ASN A 374 13.02 -4.75 -18.64
C ASN A 374 13.58 -3.36 -18.94
N ALA A 375 13.71 -2.99 -20.22
CA ALA A 375 14.19 -1.68 -20.62
C ALA A 375 13.24 -0.55 -20.16
N TYR A 376 11.93 -0.79 -20.17
CA TYR A 376 10.93 0.16 -19.65
C TYR A 376 11.04 0.35 -18.13
N LEU A 377 11.22 -0.73 -17.37
CA LEU A 377 11.42 -0.60 -15.92
C LEU A 377 12.75 0.09 -15.57
N GLN A 378 13.79 -0.18 -16.34
CA GLN A 378 15.10 0.43 -16.16
C GLN A 378 15.08 1.95 -16.40
N SER A 379 14.23 2.45 -17.31
CA SER A 379 14.19 3.87 -17.67
C SER A 379 13.75 4.78 -16.51
N PHE A 380 13.01 4.26 -15.51
CA PHE A 380 12.59 5.02 -14.33
C PHE A 380 13.77 5.51 -13.46
N PHE A 381 14.93 4.85 -13.58
CA PHE A 381 16.16 5.15 -12.85
C PHE A 381 17.13 6.06 -13.66
N GLY A 382 16.71 6.57 -14.82
CA GLY A 382 17.51 7.46 -15.66
C GLY A 382 17.69 6.92 -17.08
N HIS A 383 17.86 7.84 -18.05
CA HIS A 383 17.94 7.50 -19.46
C HIS A 383 19.28 6.84 -19.85
N ARG A 384 19.19 6.00 -20.89
CA ARG A 384 20.25 5.19 -21.53
C ARG A 384 21.50 5.95 -22.01
N HIS A 385 21.56 7.27 -21.90
CA HIS A 385 22.64 8.10 -22.45
C HIS A 385 22.83 9.39 -21.65
N GLU A 386 23.60 9.35 -20.56
CA GLU A 386 24.47 10.44 -20.11
C GLU A 386 25.36 9.88 -19.00
N GLY A 387 26.64 9.71 -19.30
CA GLY A 387 27.61 9.18 -18.35
C GLY A 387 27.97 10.25 -17.33
N ASP A 388 27.19 10.36 -16.24
CA ASP A 388 27.69 10.78 -14.91
C ASP A 388 26.62 10.86 -13.80
N SER A 389 25.33 10.69 -14.08
CA SER A 389 24.30 10.90 -13.05
C SER A 389 24.10 9.67 -12.16
N THR A 390 24.96 9.48 -11.18
CA THR A 390 24.68 8.58 -10.05
C THR A 390 23.54 9.15 -9.21
N LEU A 391 22.62 8.30 -8.73
CA LEU A 391 21.47 8.72 -7.94
C LEU A 391 21.78 8.68 -6.44
N GLY A 392 21.27 9.65 -5.68
CA GLY A 392 21.21 9.51 -4.22
C GLY A 392 20.18 8.46 -3.80
N LEU A 393 20.29 7.90 -2.58
CA LEU A 393 19.33 6.91 -2.06
C LEU A 393 17.86 7.38 -2.13
N ARG A 394 17.59 8.67 -1.87
CA ARG A 394 16.24 9.24 -1.98
C ARG A 394 15.72 9.23 -3.41
N GLN A 395 16.54 9.66 -4.37
CA GLN A 395 16.17 9.65 -5.79
C GLN A 395 15.97 8.21 -6.31
N GLY A 396 16.79 7.27 -5.82
CA GLY A 396 16.63 5.84 -6.07
C GLY A 396 15.32 5.28 -5.51
N ARG A 397 14.92 5.70 -4.30
CA ARG A 397 13.64 5.33 -3.69
C ARG A 397 12.46 5.81 -4.53
N ASP A 398 12.49 7.08 -4.96
CA ASP A 398 11.43 7.65 -5.79
C ASP A 398 11.35 6.93 -7.15
N ALA A 399 12.49 6.57 -7.74
CA ALA A 399 12.54 5.77 -8.97
C ALA A 399 12.02 4.35 -8.78
N TYR A 400 12.40 3.70 -7.67
CA TYR A 400 11.91 2.38 -7.30
C TYR A 400 10.40 2.34 -7.19
N TYR A 401 9.78 3.26 -6.43
CA TYR A 401 8.34 3.26 -6.28
C TYR A 401 7.60 3.64 -7.56
N ARG A 402 8.14 4.52 -8.41
CA ARG A 402 7.57 4.75 -9.77
C ARG A 402 7.56 3.46 -10.59
N ALA A 403 8.64 2.69 -10.56
CA ALA A 403 8.72 1.42 -11.28
C ALA A 403 7.81 0.36 -10.63
N ALA A 404 7.91 0.13 -9.32
CA ALA A 404 7.20 -0.92 -8.59
C ALA A 404 5.67 -0.70 -8.55
N THR A 405 5.22 0.56 -8.56
CA THR A 405 3.79 0.92 -8.66
C THR A 405 3.30 1.06 -10.10
N ALA A 406 4.17 0.90 -11.09
CA ALA A 406 3.76 0.83 -12.48
C ALA A 406 2.85 -0.39 -12.69
N THR A 407 1.80 -0.21 -13.49
CA THR A 407 0.81 -1.25 -13.71
C THR A 407 1.42 -2.49 -14.35
N GLY A 408 1.33 -3.64 -13.69
CA GLY A 408 1.75 -4.93 -14.27
C GLY A 408 2.92 -5.61 -13.56
N ILE A 409 3.41 -5.06 -12.44
CA ILE A 409 4.41 -5.73 -11.60
C ILE A 409 3.72 -6.40 -10.42
N GLN A 410 4.17 -7.62 -10.10
CA GLN A 410 3.81 -8.37 -8.89
C GLN A 410 4.87 -8.17 -7.81
N ASN A 411 6.14 -8.29 -8.16
CA ASN A 411 7.26 -8.11 -7.26
C ASN A 411 8.43 -7.44 -7.99
N PHE A 412 9.22 -6.64 -7.26
CA PHE A 412 10.38 -5.94 -7.79
C PHE A 412 11.48 -5.97 -6.72
N VAL A 413 12.42 -6.90 -6.90
CA VAL A 413 13.44 -7.23 -5.89
C VAL A 413 14.78 -6.61 -6.32
N PRO A 414 15.39 -5.72 -5.51
CA PRO A 414 16.75 -5.25 -5.76
C PRO A 414 17.79 -6.28 -5.32
N THR A 415 18.82 -6.46 -6.13
CA THR A 415 20.05 -7.20 -5.79
C THR A 415 21.23 -6.24 -5.92
N PRO A 416 21.78 -5.75 -4.80
CA PRO A 416 22.84 -4.75 -4.81
C PRO A 416 24.24 -5.34 -5.03
N TRP A 417 25.03 -4.65 -5.85
CA TRP A 417 26.45 -4.91 -6.08
C TRP A 417 27.27 -3.73 -5.62
N PHE A 418 28.05 -3.93 -4.55
CA PHE A 418 28.78 -2.87 -3.87
C PHE A 418 30.21 -2.74 -4.41
N ASN A 419 30.57 -1.53 -4.84
CA ASN A 419 31.94 -1.11 -5.07
C ASN A 419 32.37 -0.26 -3.87
N VAL A 420 33.25 -0.83 -3.04
CA VAL A 420 33.66 -0.24 -1.75
C VAL A 420 34.52 1.01 -1.98
N ARG A 421 35.38 0.99 -3.00
CA ARG A 421 36.33 2.08 -3.29
C ARG A 421 35.64 3.39 -3.62
N ASP A 422 34.59 3.32 -4.43
CA ASP A 422 33.90 4.51 -4.94
C ASP A 422 32.61 4.86 -4.15
N SER A 423 32.28 4.08 -3.11
CA SER A 423 30.98 4.15 -2.40
C SER A 423 29.78 4.06 -3.35
N LEU A 424 29.95 3.32 -4.44
CA LEU A 424 28.95 3.13 -5.49
C LEU A 424 28.26 1.78 -5.33
N VAL A 425 26.95 1.78 -5.56
CA VAL A 425 26.14 0.56 -5.56
C VAL A 425 25.42 0.43 -6.89
N ASN A 426 25.71 -0.63 -7.62
CA ASN A 426 24.93 -1.01 -8.80
C ASN A 426 23.75 -1.86 -8.34
N LEU A 427 22.60 -1.72 -9.00
CA LEU A 427 21.38 -2.44 -8.64
C LEU A 427 20.90 -3.29 -9.80
N ASP A 428 20.85 -4.60 -9.59
CA ASP A 428 20.19 -5.52 -10.52
C ASP A 428 18.82 -5.86 -9.97
N PHE A 429 17.77 -5.51 -10.70
CA PHE A 429 16.41 -5.81 -10.29
C PHE A 429 15.88 -7.08 -10.95
N LYS A 430 15.26 -7.95 -10.17
CA LYS A 430 14.45 -9.06 -10.66
C LYS A 430 12.97 -8.69 -10.57
N ALA A 431 12.34 -8.47 -11.73
CA ALA A 431 10.93 -8.14 -11.84
C ALA A 431 10.09 -9.39 -12.07
N VAL A 432 9.05 -9.57 -11.27
CA VAL A 432 7.99 -10.57 -11.51
C VAL A 432 6.83 -9.84 -12.16
N ILE A 433 6.63 -10.08 -13.46
CA ILE A 433 5.62 -9.41 -14.27
C ILE A 433 4.31 -10.20 -14.22
N LYS A 434 3.20 -9.49 -13.95
CA LYS A 434 1.85 -10.07 -13.95
C LYS A 434 1.43 -10.47 -15.36
N ASP A 435 0.58 -11.47 -15.46
CA ASP A 435 -0.08 -11.76 -16.73
C ASP A 435 -0.87 -10.54 -17.21
N PRO A 436 -0.88 -10.29 -18.52
CA PRO A 436 -1.49 -9.09 -19.08
C PRO A 436 -3.01 -9.14 -19.03
N PHE A 437 -3.62 -10.32 -18.93
CA PHE A 437 -5.07 -10.49 -18.86
C PHE A 437 -5.54 -10.66 -17.43
N THR A 438 -6.55 -9.88 -17.06
CA THR A 438 -7.15 -9.89 -15.73
C THR A 438 -8.66 -9.97 -15.82
N VAL A 439 -9.29 -10.71 -14.92
CA VAL A 439 -10.75 -10.77 -14.77
C VAL A 439 -11.09 -10.52 -13.31
N GLY A 440 -11.97 -9.58 -13.04
CA GLY A 440 -12.42 -9.22 -11.70
C GLY A 440 -13.91 -9.46 -11.51
N VAL A 441 -14.30 -9.83 -10.29
CA VAL A 441 -15.69 -9.92 -9.85
C VAL A 441 -15.83 -9.26 -8.50
N GLY A 442 -16.92 -8.52 -8.31
CA GLY A 442 -17.30 -7.98 -7.00
C GLY A 442 -18.67 -7.33 -7.03
N GLY A 443 -18.86 -6.28 -6.25
CA GLY A 443 -20.10 -5.52 -6.25
C GLY A 443 -20.35 -4.72 -4.97
N TYR A 444 -21.63 -4.45 -4.74
CA TYR A 444 -22.15 -3.83 -3.54
C TYR A 444 -23.50 -4.46 -3.26
N ILE A 445 -23.62 -5.19 -2.17
CA ILE A 445 -24.86 -5.84 -1.74
C ILE A 445 -25.39 -5.02 -0.57
N SER A 446 -26.63 -4.57 -0.66
CA SER A 446 -27.29 -3.72 0.33
C SER A 446 -28.69 -4.26 0.63
N SER A 447 -29.22 -3.93 1.81
CA SER A 447 -30.63 -4.12 2.12
C SER A 447 -31.58 -3.21 1.32
N SER A 448 -31.04 -2.30 0.50
CA SER A 448 -31.77 -1.40 -0.42
C SER A 448 -31.68 -1.84 -1.90
N THR A 449 -32.39 -1.13 -2.80
CA THR A 449 -32.41 -1.48 -4.23
C THR A 449 -31.10 -1.19 -4.98
N ASN A 450 -30.14 -0.54 -4.32
CA ASN A 450 -28.81 -0.21 -4.84
C ASN A 450 -27.83 -1.38 -4.88
N SER A 451 -28.31 -2.61 -4.65
CA SER A 451 -27.50 -3.81 -4.83
C SER A 451 -27.06 -3.96 -6.30
N LEU A 452 -25.76 -4.14 -6.52
CA LEU A 452 -25.16 -4.33 -7.83
C LEU A 452 -24.04 -5.37 -7.78
N LEU A 453 -23.93 -6.14 -8.85
CA LEU A 453 -22.79 -6.98 -9.17
C LEU A 453 -21.88 -6.24 -10.14
N PHE A 454 -20.59 -6.52 -10.05
CA PHE A 454 -19.56 -5.90 -10.87
C PHE A 454 -18.66 -6.96 -11.50
N PHE A 455 -18.39 -6.78 -12.79
CA PHE A 455 -17.48 -7.62 -13.56
C PHE A 455 -16.48 -6.73 -14.29
N ASN A 456 -15.21 -7.13 -14.25
CA ASN A 456 -14.13 -6.46 -14.97
C ASN A 456 -13.37 -7.46 -15.83
N ALA A 457 -12.99 -7.05 -17.03
CA ALA A 457 -12.00 -7.73 -17.85
C ALA A 457 -10.97 -6.69 -18.32
N GLY A 458 -9.71 -6.88 -17.95
CA GLY A 458 -8.62 -5.96 -18.23
C GLY A 458 -7.52 -6.60 -19.05
N TYR A 459 -6.94 -5.85 -19.97
CA TYR A 459 -5.69 -6.15 -20.65
C TYR A 459 -4.68 -5.03 -20.39
N ASN A 460 -3.50 -5.38 -19.89
CA ASN A 460 -2.43 -4.42 -19.62
C ASN A 460 -1.07 -5.00 -19.99
N ARG A 461 -0.37 -4.35 -20.92
CA ARG A 461 0.99 -4.75 -21.33
C ARG A 461 2.01 -3.70 -20.94
N LEU A 462 3.03 -4.13 -20.20
CA LEU A 462 4.14 -3.27 -19.80
C LEU A 462 5.09 -3.05 -21.00
N SER A 463 5.23 -1.81 -21.47
CA SER A 463 6.01 -1.43 -22.65
C SER A 463 6.17 0.10 -22.70
N PHE A 464 7.19 0.62 -23.40
CA PHE A 464 7.26 2.06 -23.72
C PHE A 464 6.02 2.59 -24.44
N LYS A 465 5.29 1.69 -25.10
CA LYS A 465 3.94 1.92 -25.62
C LYS A 465 2.98 1.00 -24.89
N THR A 466 2.60 1.37 -23.67
CA THR A 466 1.61 0.60 -22.91
C THR A 466 0.23 0.87 -23.48
N LEU A 467 -0.43 -0.20 -23.92
CA LEU A 467 -1.85 -0.21 -24.19
C LEU A 467 -2.53 -0.88 -23.00
N LYS A 468 -3.44 -0.15 -22.38
CA LYS A 468 -4.33 -0.66 -21.34
C LYS A 468 -5.76 -0.60 -21.88
N ALA A 469 -6.47 -1.71 -21.79
CA ALA A 469 -7.88 -1.79 -22.15
C ALA A 469 -8.64 -2.40 -20.96
N ASN A 470 -9.75 -1.81 -20.56
CA ASN A 470 -10.63 -2.36 -19.53
C ASN A 470 -12.06 -2.34 -20.03
N VAL A 471 -12.76 -3.43 -19.76
CA VAL A 471 -14.20 -3.55 -19.95
C VAL A 471 -14.80 -3.80 -18.58
N ASN A 472 -15.73 -2.95 -18.19
CA ASN A 472 -16.43 -3.03 -16.91
C ASN A 472 -17.93 -3.21 -17.16
N ALA A 473 -18.59 -4.00 -16.32
CA ALA A 473 -20.04 -4.16 -16.32
C ALA A 473 -20.59 -4.10 -14.90
N TRP A 474 -21.63 -3.29 -14.72
CA TRP A 474 -22.42 -3.21 -13.50
C TRP A 474 -23.81 -3.76 -13.77
N LEU A 475 -24.26 -4.70 -12.94
CA LEU A 475 -25.56 -5.36 -13.07
C LEU A 475 -26.27 -5.33 -11.71
N GLY A 476 -27.25 -4.46 -11.58
CA GLY A 476 -28.11 -4.34 -10.40
C GLY A 476 -29.57 -4.14 -10.79
N GLN A 477 -30.46 -4.16 -9.80
CA GLN A 477 -31.90 -3.99 -10.02
C GLN A 477 -32.21 -2.55 -10.48
N SER A 478 -31.67 -1.56 -9.76
CA SER A 478 -31.89 -0.13 -10.03
C SER A 478 -30.84 0.48 -10.97
N TYR A 479 -29.71 -0.19 -11.17
CA TYR A 479 -28.60 0.34 -11.96
C TYR A 479 -27.95 -0.71 -12.85
N MET A 480 -27.72 -0.36 -14.12
CA MET A 480 -26.94 -1.15 -15.06
C MET A 480 -25.99 -0.24 -15.81
N ALA A 481 -24.75 -0.69 -16.03
CA ALA A 481 -23.81 0.05 -16.86
C ALA A 481 -22.80 -0.87 -17.55
N ALA A 482 -22.25 -0.40 -18.67
CA ALA A 482 -21.09 -0.98 -19.31
C ALA A 482 -20.12 0.14 -19.67
N GLU A 483 -18.83 -0.07 -19.43
CA GLU A 483 -17.76 0.87 -19.76
C GLU A 483 -16.65 0.15 -20.53
N GLY A 484 -16.16 0.79 -21.60
CA GLY A 484 -14.88 0.49 -22.22
C GLY A 484 -13.91 1.65 -22.01
N ASP A 485 -12.75 1.38 -21.40
CA ASP A 485 -11.68 2.35 -21.16
C ASP A 485 -10.41 1.88 -21.87
N PHE A 486 -9.96 2.64 -22.87
CA PHE A 486 -8.78 2.35 -23.67
C PHE A 486 -7.76 3.47 -23.46
N SER A 487 -6.66 3.14 -22.82
CA SER A 487 -5.58 4.08 -22.49
C SER A 487 -4.30 3.71 -23.25
N TYR A 488 -3.77 4.67 -23.99
CA TYR A 488 -2.47 4.58 -24.64
C TYR A 488 -1.48 5.52 -23.94
N PHE A 489 -0.45 4.95 -23.34
CA PHE A 489 0.57 5.70 -22.60
C PHE A 489 1.73 6.12 -23.51
N PHE A 490 2.20 7.36 -23.35
CA PHE A 490 3.32 7.91 -24.11
C PHE A 490 4.62 7.84 -23.30
N ASP A 491 5.71 7.52 -23.97
CA ASP A 491 7.08 7.59 -23.43
C ASP A 491 7.53 9.07 -23.39
N THR A 492 7.20 9.74 -22.29
CA THR A 492 7.44 11.17 -22.08
C THR A 492 8.02 11.38 -20.68
N SER A 493 8.84 12.42 -20.50
CA SER A 493 9.48 12.72 -19.21
C SER A 493 8.48 12.96 -18.08
N ARG A 494 7.27 13.41 -18.41
CA ARG A 494 6.10 13.42 -17.53
C ARG A 494 5.11 12.38 -18.03
N PRO A 495 4.79 11.34 -17.26
CA PRO A 495 3.83 10.34 -17.66
C PRO A 495 2.54 10.95 -18.17
N SER A 496 2.13 10.48 -19.35
CA SER A 496 0.96 10.97 -20.04
C SER A 496 0.30 9.87 -20.84
N ALA A 497 -1.00 10.01 -21.06
CA ALA A 497 -1.80 9.05 -21.79
C ALA A 497 -2.91 9.73 -22.58
N LEU A 498 -3.23 9.14 -23.73
CA LEU A 498 -4.45 9.41 -24.47
C LEU A 498 -5.47 8.32 -24.11
N VAL A 499 -6.65 8.73 -23.70
CA VAL A 499 -7.69 7.82 -23.23
C VAL A 499 -8.95 8.01 -24.04
N ALA A 500 -9.45 6.92 -24.60
CA ALA A 500 -10.78 6.83 -25.19
C ALA A 500 -11.68 6.03 -24.24
N ARG A 501 -12.78 6.66 -23.82
CA ARG A 501 -13.78 6.04 -22.94
C ARG A 501 -15.13 6.02 -23.60
N VAL A 502 -15.82 4.89 -23.50
CA VAL A 502 -17.22 4.76 -23.89
C VAL A 502 -17.99 4.20 -22.70
N VAL A 503 -19.10 4.83 -22.32
CA VAL A 503 -19.96 4.37 -21.24
C VAL A 503 -21.40 4.35 -21.72
N THR A 504 -22.12 3.31 -21.34
CA THR A 504 -23.58 3.29 -21.38
C THR A 504 -24.09 2.93 -20.01
N SER A 505 -25.06 3.68 -19.48
CA SER A 505 -25.64 3.45 -18.17
C SER A 505 -27.14 3.68 -18.18
N ARG A 506 -27.82 2.98 -17.27
CA ARG A 506 -29.25 3.11 -17.03
C ARG A 506 -29.51 3.06 -15.53
N GLN A 507 -30.15 4.10 -15.01
CA GLN A 507 -30.59 4.22 -13.63
C GLN A 507 -32.12 4.26 -13.58
N LYS A 508 -32.70 3.51 -12.66
CA LYS A 508 -34.13 3.54 -12.33
C LYS A 508 -34.32 4.09 -10.92
N TYR A 509 -35.42 4.79 -10.72
CA TYR A 509 -35.88 5.27 -9.42
C TYR A 509 -37.31 4.76 -9.17
N HIS A 510 -37.56 4.29 -7.95
CA HIS A 510 -38.85 3.79 -7.48
C HIS A 510 -39.49 4.81 -6.50
N GLU A 511 -40.80 4.76 -6.34
CA GLU A 511 -41.59 5.75 -5.57
C GLU A 511 -41.47 5.55 -4.05
N SER A 512 -41.52 4.30 -3.58
CA SER A 512 -41.19 3.93 -2.20
C SER A 512 -40.05 2.91 -2.15
N GLU A 513 -39.31 2.84 -1.04
CA GLU A 513 -38.44 1.70 -0.72
C GLU A 513 -38.92 1.05 0.59
N LYS A 514 -39.26 -0.24 0.55
CA LYS A 514 -39.39 -1.06 1.76
C LYS A 514 -38.20 -1.99 1.86
N LEU A 515 -37.42 -1.83 2.93
CA LEU A 515 -36.30 -2.71 3.25
C LEU A 515 -36.78 -4.17 3.23
N PHE A 516 -36.03 -5.05 2.57
CA PHE A 516 -36.28 -6.50 2.49
C PHE A 516 -37.49 -6.97 1.65
N TYR A 517 -38.17 -6.10 0.89
CA TYR A 517 -39.30 -6.50 0.02
C TYR A 517 -39.11 -6.06 -1.44
N GLN A 518 -39.48 -6.94 -2.39
CA GLN A 518 -39.61 -6.59 -3.80
C GLN A 518 -40.84 -5.72 -4.02
N ILE A 519 -40.64 -4.53 -4.56
CA ILE A 519 -41.70 -3.57 -4.82
C ILE A 519 -42.19 -3.81 -6.25
N HIS A 520 -43.46 -4.20 -6.38
CA HIS A 520 -44.18 -4.28 -7.66
C HIS A 520 -44.81 -2.91 -8.01
N GLU A 521 -44.09 -1.80 -7.79
CA GLU A 521 -44.52 -0.45 -8.17
C GLU A 521 -43.84 -0.06 -9.50
N PRO A 522 -44.52 0.66 -10.40
CA PRO A 522 -43.96 1.09 -11.68
C PRO A 522 -42.73 2.00 -11.52
N ASP A 523 -41.74 1.87 -12.42
CA ASP A 523 -40.54 2.72 -12.48
C ASP A 523 -40.94 4.20 -12.66
N PHE A 524 -40.76 5.05 -11.65
CA PHE A 524 -41.23 6.44 -11.67
C PHE A 524 -40.35 7.36 -12.54
N ILE A 525 -39.02 7.19 -12.46
CA ILE A 525 -38.05 7.90 -13.30
C ILE A 525 -37.00 6.91 -13.81
N VAL A 526 -36.71 6.96 -15.11
CA VAL A 526 -35.64 6.17 -15.75
C VAL A 526 -34.72 7.10 -16.52
N LYS A 527 -33.46 7.14 -16.11
CA LYS A 527 -32.39 7.88 -16.78
C LYS A 527 -31.51 6.90 -17.54
N SER A 528 -31.13 7.25 -18.76
CA SER A 528 -30.22 6.47 -19.58
C SER A 528 -29.26 7.39 -20.30
N GLU A 529 -27.98 7.06 -20.29
CA GLU A 529 -26.96 7.84 -20.99
C GLU A 529 -26.02 6.90 -21.73
N THR A 530 -25.61 7.31 -22.93
CA THR A 530 -24.53 6.67 -23.69
C THR A 530 -23.62 7.77 -24.19
N PHE A 531 -22.34 7.71 -23.86
CA PHE A 531 -21.40 8.73 -24.26
C PHE A 531 -20.02 8.15 -24.60
N ALA A 532 -19.28 8.91 -25.40
CA ALA A 532 -17.89 8.68 -25.70
C ALA A 532 -17.06 9.93 -25.37
N ARG A 533 -15.90 9.75 -24.75
CA ARG A 533 -14.92 10.79 -24.41
C ARG A 533 -13.56 10.42 -24.99
N LEU A 534 -12.86 11.41 -25.53
CA LEU A 534 -11.46 11.33 -25.89
C LEU A 534 -10.72 12.42 -25.13
N PHE A 535 -9.75 12.04 -24.31
CA PHE A 535 -9.03 12.98 -23.45
C PHE A 535 -7.57 12.62 -23.30
N TYR A 536 -6.76 13.67 -23.16
CA TYR A 536 -5.36 13.57 -22.78
C TYR A 536 -5.22 13.80 -21.28
N THR A 537 -4.41 12.97 -20.63
CA THR A 537 -4.11 13.07 -19.21
C THR A 537 -2.61 13.07 -18.97
N THR A 538 -2.14 13.84 -18.00
CA THR A 538 -0.73 13.87 -17.56
C THR A 538 -0.65 14.07 -16.05
N ALA A 539 0.43 13.60 -15.43
CA ALA A 539 0.70 13.84 -14.01
C ALA A 539 1.73 14.97 -13.82
N PRO A 540 1.30 16.19 -13.43
CA PRO A 540 2.24 17.27 -13.12
C PRO A 540 3.05 17.00 -11.84
N SER A 541 2.56 16.12 -10.95
CA SER A 541 3.27 15.66 -9.74
C SER A 541 2.95 14.19 -9.47
N MET A 542 3.60 13.57 -8.46
CA MET A 542 3.30 12.18 -8.07
C MET A 542 1.87 11.96 -7.58
N ARG A 543 1.21 13.03 -7.11
CA ARG A 543 -0.07 12.97 -6.37
C ARG A 543 -1.22 13.63 -7.10
N SER A 544 -0.99 14.11 -8.32
CA SER A 544 -1.97 14.91 -9.04
C SER A 544 -2.07 14.53 -10.50
N GLN A 545 -3.25 14.68 -11.07
CA GLN A 545 -3.55 14.41 -12.46
C GLN A 545 -4.24 15.61 -13.09
N LEU A 546 -3.83 15.97 -14.31
CA LEU A 546 -4.48 16.98 -15.13
C LEU A 546 -5.04 16.28 -16.38
N THR A 547 -6.32 16.49 -16.66
CA THR A 547 -7.02 15.91 -17.80
C THR A 547 -7.66 17.01 -18.64
N ALA A 548 -7.58 16.91 -19.96
CA ALA A 548 -8.33 17.76 -20.87
C ALA A 548 -8.84 16.95 -22.06
N GLY A 549 -10.07 17.20 -22.48
CA GLY A 549 -10.65 16.46 -23.59
C GLY A 549 -12.01 16.96 -24.05
N ALA A 550 -12.61 16.15 -24.90
CA ALA A 550 -13.93 16.38 -25.47
C ALA A 550 -14.75 15.09 -25.48
N GLY A 551 -16.06 15.25 -25.50
CA GLY A 551 -16.98 14.12 -25.51
C GLY A 551 -18.27 14.42 -26.26
N TYR A 552 -18.97 13.35 -26.60
CA TYR A 552 -20.33 13.40 -27.13
C TYR A 552 -21.19 12.39 -26.37
N GLY A 553 -22.38 12.83 -25.96
CA GLY A 553 -23.32 12.04 -25.18
C GLY A 553 -24.74 12.12 -25.71
N HIS A 554 -25.44 10.99 -25.65
CA HIS A 554 -26.87 10.85 -25.88
C HIS A 554 -27.54 10.47 -24.55
N LEU A 555 -28.37 11.35 -24.02
CA LEU A 555 -29.05 11.19 -22.74
C LEU A 555 -30.55 11.11 -22.96
N THR A 556 -31.22 10.20 -22.27
CA THR A 556 -32.67 10.02 -22.30
C THR A 556 -33.20 9.95 -20.87
N ASP A 557 -34.15 10.81 -20.56
CA ASP A 557 -34.87 10.83 -19.29
C ASP A 557 -36.34 10.49 -19.56
N LYS A 558 -36.88 9.48 -18.87
CA LYS A 558 -38.31 9.14 -18.88
C LYS A 558 -38.88 9.36 -17.48
N PHE A 559 -39.99 10.07 -17.37
CA PHE A 559 -40.59 10.43 -16.08
C PHE A 559 -42.11 10.64 -16.24
N HIS A 560 -42.87 10.46 -15.16
CA HIS A 560 -44.31 10.73 -15.13
C HIS A 560 -44.58 12.22 -14.89
N SER A 561 -45.77 12.69 -15.30
CA SER A 561 -46.29 14.02 -15.01
C SER A 561 -46.63 14.16 -13.52
N GLU A 562 -46.50 15.37 -12.97
CA GLU A 562 -46.95 15.71 -11.60
C GLU A 562 -46.14 15.07 -10.46
N LEU A 563 -44.81 15.25 -10.47
CA LEU A 563 -43.87 14.82 -9.41
C LEU A 563 -44.18 15.38 -8.00
N LEU A 564 -45.17 16.28 -7.86
CA LEU A 564 -45.50 17.03 -6.65
C LEU A 564 -46.91 16.79 -6.10
N GLY A 565 -47.74 15.90 -6.69
CA GLY A 565 -49.15 15.76 -6.30
C GLY A 565 -49.74 14.35 -6.46
N SER A 566 -50.71 14.02 -5.60
CA SER A 566 -51.50 12.78 -5.55
C SER A 566 -52.51 12.67 -6.70
N GLY A 567 -52.03 12.69 -7.93
CA GLY A 567 -52.80 12.47 -9.15
C GLY A 567 -52.54 11.07 -9.73
N ASP A 568 -53.51 10.55 -10.49
CA ASP A 568 -53.38 9.28 -11.20
C ASP A 568 -52.21 9.37 -12.19
N LEU A 569 -51.27 8.41 -12.14
CA LEU A 569 -50.05 8.36 -12.98
C LEU A 569 -50.40 8.15 -14.47
N SER A 570 -50.97 9.16 -15.13
CA SER A 570 -51.30 9.10 -16.55
C SER A 570 -50.24 9.82 -17.40
N GLY A 571 -49.62 9.07 -18.31
CA GLY A 571 -48.67 9.55 -19.32
C GLY A 571 -47.19 9.54 -18.90
N ARG A 572 -46.31 9.01 -19.77
CA ARG A 572 -44.85 8.96 -19.58
C ARG A 572 -44.09 9.91 -20.50
N ASN A 573 -43.70 11.06 -19.96
CA ASN A 573 -42.93 12.07 -20.68
C ASN A 573 -41.49 11.60 -20.96
N LYS A 574 -40.91 12.10 -22.07
CA LYS A 574 -39.54 11.76 -22.49
C LYS A 574 -38.74 13.01 -22.86
N GLY A 575 -37.63 13.23 -22.17
CA GLY A 575 -36.58 14.18 -22.52
C GLY A 575 -35.41 13.47 -23.21
N ILE A 576 -34.88 14.04 -24.29
CA ILE A 576 -33.72 13.52 -25.04
C ILE A 576 -32.72 14.65 -25.21
N SER A 577 -31.48 14.46 -24.79
CA SER A 577 -30.38 15.43 -24.95
C SER A 577 -29.25 14.82 -25.76
N ASP A 578 -28.92 15.44 -26.89
CA ASP A 578 -27.73 15.14 -27.69
C ASP A 578 -26.73 16.26 -27.45
N LEU A 579 -25.61 15.96 -26.81
CA LEU A 579 -24.69 16.96 -26.25
C LEU A 579 -23.25 16.67 -26.66
N GLY A 580 -22.54 17.71 -27.09
CA GLY A 580 -21.09 17.75 -27.15
C GLY A 580 -20.53 18.54 -25.98
N GLU A 581 -19.39 18.12 -25.44
CA GLU A 581 -18.70 18.78 -24.34
C GLU A 581 -17.21 18.94 -24.61
N ILE A 582 -16.64 19.95 -23.98
CA ILE A 582 -15.19 20.10 -23.76
C ILE A 582 -14.98 20.25 -22.26
N PHE A 583 -13.94 19.63 -21.73
CA PHE A 583 -13.67 19.67 -20.30
C PHE A 583 -12.19 19.71 -19.99
N ALA A 584 -11.86 20.28 -18.83
CA ALA A 584 -10.55 20.18 -18.21
C ALA A 584 -10.75 19.91 -16.71
N SER A 585 -10.02 18.94 -16.16
CA SER A 585 -10.08 18.59 -14.75
C SER A 585 -8.70 18.49 -14.13
N TRP A 586 -8.61 18.86 -12.86
CA TRP A 586 -7.43 18.66 -12.02
C TRP A 586 -7.84 17.92 -10.76
N GLU A 587 -7.10 16.86 -10.46
CA GLU A 587 -7.32 15.98 -9.31
C GLU A 587 -6.02 15.88 -8.50
N LEU A 588 -6.14 15.87 -7.18
CA LEU A 588 -5.07 15.57 -6.24
C LEU A 588 -5.64 14.65 -5.16
N ASN A 589 -4.97 13.55 -4.89
CA ASN A 589 -5.45 12.58 -3.91
C ASN A 589 -4.28 11.99 -3.10
N THR A 590 -4.43 12.01 -1.78
CA THR A 590 -3.51 11.40 -0.82
C THR A 590 -4.25 10.64 0.28
N LEU A 591 -5.48 10.20 0.02
CA LEU A 591 -6.29 9.48 1.00
C LEU A 591 -5.62 8.14 1.35
N ASP A 592 -5.66 7.77 2.62
CA ASP A 592 -5.19 6.47 3.10
C ASP A 592 -6.06 5.30 2.64
N ASN A 593 -7.36 5.55 2.48
CA ASN A 593 -8.33 4.62 1.92
C ASN A 593 -9.39 5.39 1.14
N GLN A 594 -9.67 4.98 -0.10
CA GLN A 594 -10.58 5.70 -0.99
C GLN A 594 -12.07 5.52 -0.63
N LEU A 595 -12.45 4.37 -0.06
CA LEU A 595 -13.83 4.08 0.33
C LEU A 595 -14.12 4.59 1.75
N ASN A 596 -13.16 4.41 2.64
CA ASN A 596 -13.28 4.62 4.07
C ASN A 596 -12.09 5.44 4.61
N PRO A 597 -11.90 6.69 4.14
CA PRO A 597 -10.76 7.50 4.51
C PRO A 597 -10.74 7.85 6.00
N THR A 598 -9.55 7.83 6.59
CA THR A 598 -9.30 8.31 7.95
C THR A 598 -8.23 9.40 8.02
N SER A 599 -7.47 9.58 6.94
CA SER A 599 -6.44 10.61 6.81
C SER A 599 -6.15 10.97 5.35
N GLY A 600 -5.65 12.19 5.14
CA GLY A 600 -5.25 12.68 3.82
C GLY A 600 -6.30 13.56 3.16
N ILE A 601 -6.01 13.99 1.93
CA ILE A 601 -6.83 14.95 1.18
C ILE A 601 -7.21 14.44 -0.22
N ASP A 602 -8.45 14.67 -0.64
CA ASP A 602 -8.93 14.52 -2.02
C ASP A 602 -9.46 15.88 -2.50
N LEU A 603 -8.87 16.40 -3.57
CA LEU A 603 -9.25 17.64 -4.23
C LEU A 603 -9.55 17.32 -5.69
N ARG A 604 -10.74 17.70 -6.15
CA ARG A 604 -11.12 17.57 -7.56
C ARG A 604 -11.72 18.87 -8.04
N SER A 605 -11.33 19.29 -9.22
CA SER A 605 -11.88 20.47 -9.88
C SER A 605 -12.08 20.17 -11.35
N GLU A 606 -13.16 20.68 -11.94
CA GLU A 606 -13.45 20.50 -13.36
C GLU A 606 -14.20 21.71 -13.91
N VAL A 607 -13.75 22.14 -15.09
CA VAL A 607 -14.43 23.12 -15.93
C VAL A 607 -14.95 22.38 -17.16
N LEU A 608 -16.23 22.58 -17.47
CA LEU A 608 -16.92 21.91 -18.55
C LEU A 608 -17.74 22.92 -19.36
N GLY A 609 -17.56 22.93 -20.67
CA GLY A 609 -18.41 23.65 -21.62
C GLY A 609 -19.23 22.65 -22.43
N ALA A 610 -20.56 22.80 -22.44
CA ALA A 610 -21.45 21.90 -23.16
C ALA A 610 -22.36 22.63 -24.13
N THR A 611 -22.64 22.00 -25.26
CA THR A 611 -23.56 22.49 -26.31
C THR A 611 -24.32 21.33 -26.94
N GLY A 612 -25.55 21.53 -27.37
CA GLY A 612 -26.30 20.49 -28.05
C GLY A 612 -27.77 20.80 -28.21
N ARG A 613 -28.58 19.75 -28.37
CA ARG A 613 -30.03 19.87 -28.61
C ARG A 613 -30.80 19.02 -27.60
N TYR A 614 -31.80 19.64 -27.00
CA TYR A 614 -32.80 18.99 -26.17
C TYR A 614 -34.10 18.83 -26.94
N ARG A 615 -34.73 17.65 -26.85
CA ARG A 615 -36.03 17.34 -27.41
C ARG A 615 -36.93 16.77 -26.30
N TYR A 616 -38.13 17.28 -26.19
CA TYR A 616 -39.14 16.84 -25.24
C TYR A 616 -40.34 16.29 -26.00
N ARG A 617 -40.87 15.16 -25.54
CA ARG A 617 -42.08 14.50 -26.05
C ARG A 617 -43.00 14.21 -24.87
N ALA A 618 -44.21 14.76 -24.92
CA ALA A 618 -45.28 14.43 -24.00
C ALA A 618 -46.05 13.19 -24.49
N ASP A 619 -46.60 12.41 -23.57
CA ASP A 619 -47.35 11.17 -23.87
C ASP A 619 -48.86 11.41 -24.07
N SER A 620 -49.35 12.62 -23.77
CA SER A 620 -50.75 13.02 -23.96
C SER A 620 -51.10 13.17 -25.44
N ASP A 621 -52.35 12.89 -25.80
CA ASP A 621 -52.98 12.77 -27.15
C ASP A 621 -52.86 13.97 -28.12
N GLY A 622 -51.98 14.94 -27.85
CA GLY A 622 -51.59 16.00 -28.77
C GLY A 622 -50.06 16.09 -28.87
N ASP A 623 -49.51 15.93 -30.08
CA ASP A 623 -48.09 15.89 -30.42
C ASP A 623 -47.35 17.22 -30.12
N HIS A 624 -47.17 17.53 -28.84
CA HIS A 624 -46.42 18.71 -28.36
C HIS A 624 -44.94 18.34 -28.26
N SER A 625 -44.27 18.29 -29.42
CA SER A 625 -42.82 18.12 -29.46
C SER A 625 -42.11 19.47 -29.31
N TYR A 626 -41.27 19.60 -28.28
CA TYR A 626 -40.47 20.81 -28.05
C TYR A 626 -39.00 20.52 -28.32
N SER A 627 -38.30 21.43 -28.99
CA SER A 627 -36.87 21.33 -29.26
C SER A 627 -36.16 22.63 -28.91
N ARG A 628 -35.01 22.54 -28.23
CA ARG A 628 -34.20 23.70 -27.83
C ARG A 628 -32.71 23.41 -27.93
N ASN A 629 -31.94 24.38 -28.39
CA ASN A 629 -30.49 24.32 -28.30
C ASN A 629 -30.04 24.64 -26.86
N LEU A 630 -29.25 23.76 -26.29
CA LEU A 630 -28.62 23.94 -24.98
C LEU A 630 -27.19 24.40 -25.16
N ARG A 631 -26.76 25.37 -24.36
CA ARG A 631 -25.36 25.82 -24.23
C ARG A 631 -25.14 26.29 -22.81
N TRP A 632 -24.10 25.80 -22.15
CA TRP A 632 -23.73 26.28 -20.82
C TRP A 632 -22.26 26.02 -20.50
N LEU A 633 -21.82 26.73 -19.48
CA LEU A 633 -20.54 26.53 -18.80
C LEU A 633 -20.84 26.03 -17.40
N GLN A 634 -20.05 25.06 -16.94
CA GLN A 634 -20.16 24.42 -15.65
C GLN A 634 -18.78 24.39 -14.99
N LEU A 635 -18.74 24.74 -13.70
CA LEU A 635 -17.58 24.61 -12.83
C LEU A 635 -18.00 23.70 -11.67
N SER A 636 -17.23 22.64 -11.43
CA SER A 636 -17.41 21.78 -10.26
C SER A 636 -16.12 21.71 -9.47
N ALA A 637 -16.24 21.69 -8.14
CA ALA A 637 -15.12 21.49 -7.24
C ALA A 637 -15.58 20.63 -6.05
N SER A 638 -14.74 19.69 -5.61
CA SER A 638 -14.95 18.93 -4.39
C SER A 638 -13.66 18.85 -3.58
N VAL A 639 -13.80 18.94 -2.27
CA VAL A 639 -12.72 18.80 -1.29
C VAL A 639 -13.17 17.84 -0.20
N ALA A 640 -12.28 16.93 0.17
CA ALA A 640 -12.38 16.12 1.36
C ALA A 640 -11.03 16.10 2.06
N ASP A 641 -10.93 16.70 3.24
CA ASP A 641 -9.71 16.76 4.05
C ASP A 641 -9.93 16.05 5.38
N TYR A 642 -9.22 14.94 5.61
CA TYR A 642 -9.32 14.13 6.82
C TYR A 642 -8.13 14.42 7.74
N LEU A 643 -8.41 15.21 8.78
CA LEU A 643 -7.44 15.64 9.78
C LEU A 643 -7.38 14.61 10.91
N VAL A 644 -6.20 14.03 11.15
CA VAL A 644 -5.97 13.14 12.28
C VAL A 644 -5.76 14.00 13.53
N LEU A 645 -6.79 14.10 14.37
CA LEU A 645 -6.73 14.87 15.62
C LEU A 645 -6.16 14.03 16.76
N ASP A 646 -6.43 12.73 16.75
CA ASP A 646 -5.90 11.76 17.71
C ASP A 646 -5.74 10.37 17.07
N LYS A 647 -5.04 9.45 17.75
CA LYS A 647 -4.95 8.04 17.34
C LYS A 647 -6.32 7.40 17.17
N ALA A 648 -7.28 7.70 18.05
CA ALA A 648 -8.63 7.15 18.00
C ALA A 648 -9.62 8.01 17.19
N PHE A 649 -9.26 9.24 16.79
CA PHE A 649 -10.23 10.16 16.18
C PHE A 649 -9.66 10.95 14.99
N SER A 650 -10.42 10.99 13.91
CA SER A 650 -10.18 11.85 12.75
C SER A 650 -11.42 12.68 12.44
N LEU A 651 -11.22 13.89 11.91
CA LEU A 651 -12.30 14.76 11.47
C LEU A 651 -12.16 15.06 9.98
N GLY A 652 -13.15 14.64 9.20
CA GLY A 652 -13.27 15.00 7.79
C GLY A 652 -13.96 16.35 7.61
N LEU A 653 -13.36 17.24 6.83
CA LEU A 653 -13.97 18.48 6.34
C LEU A 653 -14.29 18.30 4.86
N LEU A 654 -15.58 18.38 4.51
CA LEU A 654 -16.10 18.04 3.19
C LEU A 654 -16.74 19.27 2.55
N GLY A 655 -16.51 19.46 1.24
CA GLY A 655 -17.10 20.54 0.48
C GLY A 655 -17.35 20.16 -0.97
N ASN A 656 -18.49 20.55 -1.51
CA ASN A 656 -18.85 20.35 -2.91
C ASN A 656 -19.46 21.64 -3.45
N ALA A 657 -19.02 22.07 -4.62
CA ALA A 657 -19.57 23.23 -5.30
C ALA A 657 -19.84 22.87 -6.75
N LEU A 658 -21.03 23.24 -7.24
CA LEU A 658 -21.42 23.15 -8.63
C LEU A 658 -22.01 24.48 -9.05
N LEU A 659 -21.37 25.16 -10.00
CA LEU A 659 -21.85 26.41 -10.58
C LEU A 659 -22.07 26.21 -12.06
N SER A 660 -23.26 26.52 -12.56
CA SER A 660 -23.65 26.26 -13.94
C SER A 660 -24.51 27.39 -14.49
N THR A 661 -24.24 27.77 -15.74
CA THR A 661 -25.07 28.74 -16.48
C THR A 661 -26.25 28.07 -17.21
N ARG A 662 -26.51 26.79 -16.93
CA ARG A 662 -27.58 26.00 -17.55
C ARG A 662 -28.95 26.62 -17.32
N LYS A 663 -29.73 26.74 -18.40
CA LYS A 663 -31.10 27.26 -18.37
C LYS A 663 -32.10 26.16 -18.02
N LEU A 664 -33.20 26.55 -17.40
CA LEU A 664 -34.33 25.67 -17.12
C LEU A 664 -34.94 25.09 -18.41
N LEU A 665 -35.44 23.87 -18.31
CA LEU A 665 -36.17 23.16 -19.36
C LEU A 665 -37.66 23.57 -19.33
N PRO A 666 -38.47 23.19 -20.33
CA PRO A 666 -39.82 23.73 -20.50
C PRO A 666 -40.78 23.50 -19.32
N THR A 667 -40.65 22.35 -18.66
CA THR A 667 -41.49 21.97 -17.52
C THR A 667 -40.65 21.87 -16.26
N TYR A 668 -41.32 21.99 -15.10
CA TYR A 668 -40.71 21.76 -13.79
C TYR A 668 -40.09 20.35 -13.73
N ASP A 669 -40.86 19.32 -14.09
CA ASP A 669 -40.44 17.92 -14.03
C ASP A 669 -39.20 17.65 -14.89
N ALA A 670 -39.19 18.16 -16.13
CA ALA A 670 -38.01 18.05 -16.99
C ALA A 670 -36.79 18.73 -16.38
N SER A 671 -36.98 19.92 -15.80
CA SER A 671 -35.89 20.70 -15.20
C SER A 671 -35.30 20.03 -13.97
N ILE A 672 -36.12 19.48 -13.07
CA ILE A 672 -35.65 18.84 -11.84
C ILE A 672 -35.02 17.46 -12.10
N VAL A 673 -35.56 16.69 -13.05
CA VAL A 673 -34.97 15.39 -13.47
C VAL A 673 -33.61 15.59 -14.13
N ALA A 674 -33.46 16.66 -14.91
CA ALA A 674 -32.22 17.00 -15.58
C ALA A 674 -31.19 17.70 -14.66
N ALA A 675 -31.62 18.21 -13.51
CA ALA A 675 -30.75 18.86 -12.52
C ALA A 675 -29.84 17.85 -11.82
N GLU A 676 -28.67 18.32 -11.42
CA GLU A 676 -27.69 17.47 -10.77
C GLU A 676 -28.06 17.22 -9.31
N ALA A 677 -27.75 16.02 -8.80
CA ALA A 677 -28.01 15.64 -7.43
C ALA A 677 -26.74 15.69 -6.59
N PHE A 678 -26.90 16.15 -5.36
CA PHE A 678 -25.88 15.98 -4.34
C PHE A 678 -26.08 14.65 -3.61
N HIS A 679 -25.12 13.74 -3.77
CA HIS A 679 -25.12 12.41 -3.15
C HIS A 679 -23.97 12.28 -2.13
N PRO A 680 -24.19 12.62 -0.86
CA PRO A 680 -23.12 12.60 0.16
C PRO A 680 -22.64 11.19 0.51
N THR A 681 -23.52 10.19 0.44
CA THR A 681 -23.18 8.79 0.77
C THR A 681 -23.91 7.81 -0.17
N PRO A 682 -23.47 6.53 -0.27
CA PRO A 682 -24.11 5.53 -1.13
C PRO A 682 -25.62 5.37 -0.92
N SER A 683 -26.10 5.48 0.32
CA SER A 683 -27.52 5.36 0.66
C SER A 683 -28.38 6.49 0.07
N SER A 684 -27.78 7.66 -0.22
CA SER A 684 -28.49 8.78 -0.84
C SER A 684 -28.87 8.53 -2.31
N TYR A 685 -28.33 7.48 -2.94
CA TYR A 685 -28.74 7.06 -4.28
C TYR A 685 -30.05 6.27 -4.30
N ASN A 686 -30.55 5.82 -3.14
CA ASN A 686 -31.72 4.94 -3.03
C ASN A 686 -33.01 5.57 -3.59
N TYR A 687 -33.16 6.90 -3.52
CA TYR A 687 -34.40 7.60 -3.93
C TYR A 687 -34.09 8.87 -4.72
N PHE A 688 -35.06 9.28 -5.54
CA PHE A 688 -34.98 10.52 -6.28
C PHE A 688 -35.31 11.71 -5.37
N ASN A 689 -34.30 12.27 -4.71
CA ASN A 689 -34.49 13.43 -3.83
C ASN A 689 -34.58 14.74 -4.63
N THR A 690 -35.76 15.34 -4.72
CA THR A 690 -35.96 16.63 -5.39
C THR A 690 -35.33 17.80 -4.63
N LYS A 691 -35.18 17.71 -3.31
CA LYS A 691 -34.65 18.78 -2.45
C LYS A 691 -33.12 18.88 -2.50
N LEU A 692 -32.43 17.77 -2.74
CA LEU A 692 -30.96 17.72 -2.91
C LEU A 692 -30.52 17.87 -4.38
N ARG A 693 -31.33 18.54 -5.20
CA ARG A 693 -31.07 18.76 -6.63
C ARG A 693 -31.13 20.23 -7.01
N ALA A 694 -30.15 20.67 -7.80
CA ALA A 694 -30.13 22.02 -8.37
C ALA A 694 -29.21 22.09 -9.59
N ASN A 695 -29.44 23.08 -10.46
CA ASN A 695 -28.47 23.41 -11.53
C ASN A 695 -27.18 24.02 -10.96
N SER A 696 -27.24 24.62 -9.78
CA SER A 696 -26.07 25.14 -9.08
C SER A 696 -26.29 25.07 -7.57
N PHE A 697 -25.30 24.60 -6.83
CA PHE A 697 -25.36 24.45 -5.38
C PHE A 697 -23.98 24.56 -4.74
N LEU A 698 -24.00 24.85 -3.45
CA LEU A 698 -22.87 24.70 -2.55
C LEU A 698 -23.28 23.71 -1.47
N ALA A 699 -22.39 22.79 -1.13
CA ALA A 699 -22.58 21.89 -0.01
C ALA A 699 -21.31 21.87 0.85
N ALA A 700 -21.51 21.84 2.15
CA ALA A 700 -20.44 21.72 3.13
C ALA A 700 -20.84 20.66 4.16
N GLY A 701 -19.87 19.91 4.65
CA GLY A 701 -20.13 18.86 5.62
C GLY A 701 -18.95 18.53 6.50
N VAL A 702 -19.24 17.77 7.54
CA VAL A 702 -18.26 17.23 8.48
C VAL A 702 -18.45 15.74 8.63
N ALA A 703 -17.35 15.01 8.72
CA ALA A 703 -17.35 13.56 8.88
C ALA A 703 -16.47 13.17 10.08
N PRO A 704 -17.01 13.15 11.31
CA PRO A 704 -16.27 12.63 12.46
C PRO A 704 -16.08 11.12 12.33
N VAL A 705 -14.86 10.63 12.57
CA VAL A 705 -14.48 9.22 12.44
C VAL A 705 -13.79 8.75 13.73
N TRP A 706 -14.42 7.82 14.43
CA TRP A 706 -13.86 7.12 15.58
C TRP A 706 -13.29 5.77 15.16
N LYS A 707 -11.97 5.63 15.29
CA LYS A 707 -11.19 4.42 14.99
C LYS A 707 -11.15 3.54 16.26
N ILE A 708 -12.04 2.57 16.34
CA ILE A 708 -12.13 1.65 17.49
C ILE A 708 -11.05 0.57 17.39
N SER A 709 -10.78 0.09 16.17
CA SER A 709 -9.66 -0.79 15.85
C SER A 709 -9.07 -0.44 14.47
N GLY A 710 -8.01 -1.12 14.05
CA GLY A 710 -7.39 -0.90 12.73
C GLY A 710 -8.31 -1.16 11.53
N SER A 711 -9.42 -1.89 11.72
CA SER A 711 -10.41 -2.21 10.68
C SER A 711 -11.83 -1.75 11.04
N PHE A 712 -12.16 -1.56 12.31
CA PHE A 712 -13.50 -1.15 12.74
C PHE A 712 -13.57 0.32 13.11
N GLN A 713 -14.50 1.04 12.49
CA GLN A 713 -14.71 2.46 12.72
C GLN A 713 -16.20 2.80 12.85
N LEU A 714 -16.49 3.78 13.71
CA LEU A 714 -17.80 4.45 13.76
C LEU A 714 -17.63 5.82 13.11
N ARG A 715 -18.44 6.15 12.10
CA ARG A 715 -18.31 7.41 11.37
C ARG A 715 -19.65 8.10 11.18
N GLY A 716 -19.61 9.43 11.28
CA GLY A 716 -20.71 10.30 10.89
C GLY A 716 -20.45 10.95 9.53
N SER A 717 -21.52 11.34 8.85
CA SER A 717 -21.51 12.13 7.61
C SER A 717 -22.65 13.13 7.68
N PHE A 718 -22.33 14.39 7.95
CA PHE A 718 -23.32 15.45 8.15
C PHE A 718 -23.09 16.57 7.17
N HIS A 719 -24.09 16.85 6.34
CA HIS A 719 -23.98 17.78 5.22
C HIS A 719 -25.12 18.81 5.22
N CYS A 720 -24.77 20.03 4.87
CA CYS A 720 -25.69 21.10 4.52
C CYS A 720 -25.58 21.33 3.01
N PHE A 721 -26.71 21.24 2.32
CA PHE A 721 -26.86 21.50 0.90
C PHE A 721 -27.61 22.82 0.71
N LEU A 722 -27.01 23.75 -0.02
CA LEU A 722 -27.57 25.06 -0.31
C LEU A 722 -27.67 25.26 -1.83
N PRO A 723 -28.88 25.21 -2.41
CA PRO A 723 -29.05 25.56 -3.81
C PRO A 723 -28.75 27.05 -4.02
N VAL A 724 -27.96 27.38 -5.04
CA VAL A 724 -27.71 28.80 -5.41
C VAL A 724 -29.02 29.45 -5.80
N ARG A 725 -29.84 28.74 -6.60
CA ARG A 725 -31.24 29.06 -6.87
C ARG A 725 -32.04 27.76 -6.96
N LYS A 726 -33.04 27.60 -6.09
CA LYS A 726 -33.93 26.43 -6.09
C LYS A 726 -34.80 26.42 -7.35
N ILE A 727 -35.02 25.23 -7.93
CA ILE A 727 -36.00 25.05 -9.02
C ILE A 727 -37.36 24.92 -8.36
N VAL A 728 -38.30 25.81 -8.70
CA VAL A 728 -39.65 25.83 -8.12
C VAL A 728 -40.69 25.67 -9.22
N TYR A 729 -41.80 25.05 -8.85
CA TYR A 729 -42.98 24.95 -9.70
C TYR A 729 -43.73 26.28 -9.68
N ASP A 730 -43.96 26.87 -10.86
CA ASP A 730 -44.77 28.07 -11.03
C ASP A 730 -45.71 27.90 -12.23
N SER A 731 -47.01 27.72 -11.96
CA SER A 731 -48.07 27.69 -12.97
C SER A 731 -47.80 26.74 -14.16
N GLY A 732 -47.28 25.53 -13.87
CA GLY A 732 -46.95 24.51 -14.88
C GLY A 732 -45.57 24.66 -15.55
N ARG A 733 -44.80 25.70 -15.21
CA ARG A 733 -43.45 25.96 -15.73
C ARG A 733 -42.40 25.85 -14.62
N ALA A 734 -41.14 25.65 -15.04
CA ALA A 734 -40.01 25.74 -14.14
C ALA A 734 -39.61 27.22 -13.94
N ALA A 735 -39.52 27.66 -12.69
CA ALA A 735 -38.96 28.95 -12.34
C ALA A 735 -37.80 28.79 -11.35
N TYR A 736 -36.94 29.80 -11.28
CA TYR A 736 -35.90 29.86 -10.26
C TYR A 736 -36.37 30.68 -9.07
N GLY A 737 -36.27 30.11 -7.88
CA GLY A 737 -36.55 30.79 -6.62
C GLY A 737 -35.52 31.86 -6.24
N LYS A 738 -35.55 32.25 -4.96
CA LYS A 738 -34.64 33.22 -4.36
C LYS A 738 -33.20 32.69 -4.34
N TRP A 739 -32.25 33.62 -4.30
CA TRP A 739 -30.82 33.30 -4.17
C TRP A 739 -30.50 32.81 -2.77
N PHE A 740 -29.73 31.72 -2.65
CA PHE A 740 -29.20 31.17 -1.39
C PHE A 740 -30.25 31.01 -0.28
N HIS A 741 -31.37 30.34 -0.60
CA HIS A 741 -32.49 30.13 0.31
C HIS A 741 -32.80 28.62 0.44
N ASP A 742 -33.45 28.23 1.55
CA ASP A 742 -33.85 26.85 1.87
C ASP A 742 -32.70 25.83 1.91
N PRO A 743 -31.76 25.93 2.89
CA PRO A 743 -30.75 24.90 3.09
C PRO A 743 -31.41 23.57 3.48
N GLU A 744 -30.93 22.48 2.91
CA GLU A 744 -31.39 21.13 3.16
C GLU A 744 -30.28 20.35 3.88
N PHE A 745 -30.63 19.51 4.84
CA PHE A 745 -29.67 18.78 5.65
C PHE A 745 -29.75 17.28 5.40
N PHE A 746 -28.59 16.65 5.31
CA PHE A 746 -28.43 15.20 5.26
C PHE A 746 -27.52 14.76 6.41
N GLY A 747 -27.89 13.68 7.10
CA GLY A 747 -27.08 13.12 8.16
C GLY A 747 -27.07 11.60 8.08
N GLU A 748 -25.91 10.98 8.23
CA GLU A 748 -25.77 9.53 8.30
C GLU A 748 -24.75 9.12 9.34
N ILE A 749 -25.06 8.09 10.11
CA ILE A 749 -24.13 7.42 11.02
C ILE A 749 -23.93 6.01 10.52
N GLN A 750 -22.68 5.57 10.42
CA GLN A 750 -22.31 4.24 9.98
C GLN A 750 -21.34 3.56 10.95
N ALA A 751 -21.61 2.31 11.30
CA ALA A 751 -20.61 1.40 11.84
C ALA A 751 -20.01 0.61 10.67
N VAL A 752 -18.70 0.71 10.47
CA VAL A 752 -18.00 0.18 9.30
C VAL A 752 -16.85 -0.73 9.71
N LEU A 753 -16.84 -1.94 9.18
CA LEU A 753 -15.69 -2.83 9.15
C LEU A 753 -15.02 -2.72 7.77
N ALA A 754 -13.89 -2.03 7.71
CA ALA A 754 -13.09 -1.87 6.51
C ALA A 754 -12.32 -3.16 6.20
N LEU A 755 -12.50 -3.67 4.98
CA LEU A 755 -11.82 -4.83 4.43
C LEU A 755 -10.88 -4.38 3.30
N PRO A 756 -9.85 -5.17 2.93
CA PRO A 756 -8.95 -4.80 1.82
C PRO A 756 -9.64 -4.60 0.47
N PHE A 757 -10.83 -5.19 0.29
CA PHE A 757 -11.58 -5.23 -0.96
C PHE A 757 -12.95 -4.52 -0.90
N GLY A 758 -13.27 -3.83 0.19
CA GLY A 758 -14.57 -3.18 0.39
C GLY A 758 -14.86 -2.90 1.86
N SER A 759 -16.13 -2.81 2.22
CA SER A 759 -16.53 -2.69 3.62
C SER A 759 -17.83 -3.40 3.94
N ILE A 760 -17.97 -3.82 5.19
CA ILE A 760 -19.26 -4.20 5.77
C ILE A 760 -19.71 -3.01 6.61
N SER A 761 -20.89 -2.47 6.31
CA SER A 761 -21.42 -1.29 7.00
C SER A 761 -22.87 -1.47 7.42
N ALA A 762 -23.18 -1.04 8.63
CA ALA A 762 -24.55 -0.80 9.08
C ALA A 762 -24.74 0.71 9.22
N TYR A 763 -25.81 1.25 8.66
CA TYR A 763 -26.05 2.69 8.61
C TYR A 763 -27.47 3.06 9.03
N GLY A 764 -27.60 4.26 9.59
CA GLY A 764 -28.85 4.97 9.79
C GLY A 764 -28.71 6.40 9.27
N ASN A 765 -29.61 6.83 8.38
CA ASN A 765 -29.59 8.17 7.81
C ASN A 765 -30.91 8.92 7.97
N TYR A 766 -30.77 10.23 7.97
CA TYR A 766 -31.83 11.20 7.86
C TYR A 766 -31.73 11.92 6.51
N THR A 767 -32.86 12.01 5.81
CA THR A 767 -32.96 12.65 4.50
C THR A 767 -34.29 13.39 4.33
N PRO A 768 -34.32 14.55 3.63
CA PRO A 768 -35.53 15.37 3.56
C PRO A 768 -36.56 14.89 2.52
N ALA A 769 -36.49 13.64 2.02
CA ALA A 769 -37.16 13.21 0.80
C ALA A 769 -38.64 12.82 0.89
N HIS A 770 -39.17 12.28 2.00
CA HIS A 770 -40.63 12.07 2.26
C HIS A 770 -40.93 11.53 3.68
N ASP A 771 -42.23 11.43 4.05
CA ASP A 771 -42.93 11.20 5.34
C ASP A 771 -42.18 10.54 6.51
N SER A 772 -41.35 9.52 6.29
CA SER A 772 -40.42 9.03 7.31
C SER A 772 -39.00 9.40 6.89
N ASN A 773 -38.53 10.57 7.31
CA ASN A 773 -37.21 11.09 6.96
C ASN A 773 -36.02 10.20 7.40
N TRP A 774 -36.25 9.00 7.97
CA TRP A 774 -35.23 8.10 8.50
C TRP A 774 -35.18 6.78 7.72
N ASN A 775 -33.97 6.34 7.36
CA ASN A 775 -33.71 5.03 6.76
C ASN A 775 -32.58 4.30 7.48
N PHE A 776 -32.67 2.97 7.52
CA PHE A 776 -31.65 2.10 8.10
C PHE A 776 -31.27 1.01 7.11
N GLY A 777 -30.03 0.56 7.12
CA GLY A 777 -29.62 -0.52 6.23
C GLY A 777 -28.29 -1.14 6.58
N ILE A 778 -28.01 -2.24 5.91
CA ILE A 778 -26.73 -2.94 5.97
C ILE A 778 -26.23 -3.09 4.54
N SER A 779 -24.93 -2.95 4.35
CA SER A 779 -24.28 -3.16 3.07
C SER A 779 -22.92 -3.82 3.19
N ILE A 780 -22.53 -4.51 2.11
CA ILE A 780 -21.29 -5.27 1.97
C ILE A 780 -20.72 -4.96 0.59
N GLY A 781 -19.46 -4.56 0.53
CA GLY A 781 -18.71 -4.33 -0.70
C GLY A 781 -18.32 -2.88 -0.91
N ALA A 782 -18.25 -2.45 -2.17
CA ALA A 782 -17.79 -1.12 -2.55
C ALA A 782 -18.76 -0.48 -3.55
N PHE A 783 -19.42 0.62 -3.14
CA PHE A 783 -20.36 1.33 -3.99
C PHE A 783 -19.64 2.33 -4.89
N ILE A 784 -19.29 1.89 -6.10
CA ILE A 784 -18.68 2.74 -7.13
C ILE A 784 -19.45 2.54 -8.43
N LEU A 785 -20.05 3.61 -8.95
CA LEU A 785 -20.81 3.61 -10.18
C LEU A 785 -19.93 3.92 -11.40
N ALA A 786 -20.43 3.65 -12.60
CA ALA A 786 -19.75 4.03 -13.82
C ALA A 786 -19.67 5.56 -13.96
N PRO A 787 -18.63 6.11 -14.63
CA PRO A 787 -18.52 7.54 -14.86
C PRO A 787 -19.75 8.11 -15.59
N ARG A 788 -20.19 9.31 -15.22
CA ARG A 788 -21.33 10.01 -15.85
C ARG A 788 -20.87 11.00 -16.92
N PHE A 789 -21.76 11.31 -17.87
CA PHE A 789 -21.48 12.34 -18.89
C PHE A 789 -21.49 13.73 -18.26
N LEU A 790 -22.57 14.09 -17.55
CA LEU A 790 -22.63 15.33 -16.79
C LEU A 790 -22.42 15.03 -15.31
N LYS A 791 -21.56 15.85 -14.69
CA LYS A 791 -21.30 15.82 -13.25
C LYS A 791 -22.40 16.45 -12.44
#